data_AF-A0A966ANV7-F1
#
_entry.id   AF-A0A966ANV7-F1
#
_cell.length_a   1.000
_cell.length_b   1.000
_cell.length_c   1.000
_cell.angle_alpha   90.00
_cell.angle_beta   90.00
_cell.angle_gamma   90.00
#
_symmetry.space_group_name_H-M   'P 1'
#
loop_
_entity.id
_entity.type
_entity.pdbx_description
1 polymer ?
#
loop_
_entity_poly.entity_id
_entity_poly.type
_entity_poly.pdbx_seq_one_letter_code
_entity_poly.pdbx_strand_id
1 'polypeptide(L)'
;SIPLTGTAADGSMPVGAGAQTGFTRDLGVDLTNDHPISFTYDSTLALADGELRDPATEAHIGDRGPGVKPLVPLESGNLECSSCHDAHIRDDALAHSIKFLRLNRLQTAPPAGGSFSASADTMCLACHDKLGITWAQSAHADVSVADEIYRNDAASLRDLPNDVRVWEAACLNCHDTHTVHGARRLLREGTNAVGVPKSGGEPAIEQACYQCHSSPAESILVDVTRVPNIKTDFLLPVRMPITTSDQAASTEVHDPVNADGIEPLALLGKGGNLFNRHVECSDCHNPHRVLRNRLFNGSGPSPSGTHEHAPGHTNIASGVLRGTWGVEPVYGSTSFQTLPANYTLKQGDGGTGADTDVLNPYITREYQICLKCHSDFGYDDNNVQPVGNRPDLGSSGGGTSPGVNGLTQYTNQAREFQAPLTHRGEGTASDTGAGPGFGTNNHRSWHPVMSSTGRTAGVRNMSASTNLFLAPWSGASIGTQSMYCSDCHGSATAVGTVEPNGGEDGNPWGPHGSSNEFILKGPWSQTTGNNNTGLCFRCHSFANYATEANEGDRGGFESGFGCDSGAFPSFDCKDTNLHALHAKRIGTNLRCMWCHVTVPHGWKNKGLLVNLNDRGPEAGSPSPAEFPMDASGDAYSQEPYYRNAKLKVITFAPAGGWQESNCGSAGTSSPGNDTQTGRDWMKDVCENPP
;
A
#
# COMPACT_ATOMS: atom_id res chain seq x y z
N SER A 1 -4.78 -34.39 -52.54
CA SER A 1 -4.86 -33.70 -51.24
C SER A 1 -3.52 -33.85 -50.55
N ILE A 2 -3.02 -32.80 -49.92
CA ILE A 2 -1.89 -32.94 -48.98
C ILE A 2 -2.52 -33.51 -47.69
N PRO A 3 -2.14 -34.71 -47.23
CA PRO A 3 -2.62 -35.24 -45.96
C PRO A 3 -2.14 -34.30 -44.85
N LEU A 4 -3.06 -33.60 -44.19
CA LEU A 4 -2.73 -32.79 -43.03
C LEU A 4 -2.62 -33.73 -41.83
N THR A 5 -1.46 -33.73 -41.18
CA THR A 5 -1.25 -34.44 -39.92
C THR A 5 -1.70 -33.56 -38.76
N GLY A 6 -2.37 -34.13 -37.74
CA GLY A 6 -2.81 -33.38 -36.57
C GLY A 6 -4.16 -32.67 -36.72
N THR A 7 -4.95 -33.00 -37.76
CA THR A 7 -6.39 -32.68 -37.85
C THR A 7 -7.22 -33.76 -37.17
N ALA A 8 -8.45 -33.44 -36.78
CA ALA A 8 -9.44 -34.42 -36.35
C ALA A 8 -9.84 -35.36 -37.50
N ALA A 9 -10.57 -36.44 -37.18
CA ALA A 9 -10.96 -37.47 -38.16
C ALA A 9 -11.85 -36.94 -39.29
N ASP A 10 -12.55 -35.83 -39.07
CA ASP A 10 -13.36 -35.11 -40.07
C ASP A 10 -12.57 -34.06 -40.85
N GLY A 11 -11.27 -33.91 -40.59
CA GLY A 11 -10.40 -32.92 -41.21
C GLY A 11 -10.43 -31.54 -40.55
N SER A 12 -11.19 -31.33 -39.47
CA SER A 12 -11.19 -30.09 -38.70
C SER A 12 -9.90 -29.92 -37.88
N MET A 13 -9.56 -28.68 -37.53
CA MET A 13 -8.48 -28.41 -36.59
C MET A 13 -8.92 -28.82 -35.18
N PRO A 14 -8.15 -29.63 -34.43
CA PRO A 14 -8.52 -29.98 -33.07
C PRO A 14 -8.46 -28.76 -32.17
N VAL A 15 -9.39 -28.64 -31.22
CA VAL A 15 -9.57 -27.50 -30.29
C VAL A 15 -8.41 -27.27 -29.29
N GLY A 16 -7.28 -27.95 -29.45
CA GLY A 16 -6.14 -27.84 -28.53
C GLY A 16 -6.46 -28.40 -27.15
N ALA A 17 -6.15 -27.64 -26.10
CA ALA A 17 -6.45 -28.02 -24.71
C ALA A 17 -7.91 -27.74 -24.30
N GLY A 18 -8.69 -27.10 -25.17
CA GLY A 18 -10.10 -26.78 -24.96
C GLY A 18 -10.46 -25.42 -25.55
N ALA A 19 -11.68 -25.29 -26.05
CA ALA A 19 -12.14 -24.11 -26.79
C ALA A 19 -12.13 -22.81 -25.96
N GLN A 20 -12.23 -22.89 -24.63
CA GLN A 20 -12.24 -21.72 -23.75
C GLN A 20 -10.87 -21.43 -23.08
N THR A 21 -9.83 -22.19 -23.44
CA THR A 21 -8.48 -22.03 -22.90
C THR A 21 -7.66 -21.08 -23.77
N GLY A 22 -6.62 -20.45 -23.22
CA GLY A 22 -5.62 -19.72 -24.02
C GLY A 22 -4.73 -20.63 -24.89
N PHE A 23 -4.97 -21.94 -24.86
CA PHE A 23 -4.28 -22.95 -25.66
C PHE A 23 -5.21 -23.60 -26.69
N THR A 24 -6.31 -22.91 -27.02
CA THR A 24 -7.20 -23.29 -28.12
C THR A 24 -6.50 -23.15 -29.47
N ARG A 25 -6.93 -23.94 -30.45
CA ARG A 25 -6.60 -23.75 -31.88
C ARG A 25 -7.82 -23.33 -32.70
N ASP A 26 -8.90 -23.01 -32.01
CA ASP A 26 -10.18 -22.56 -32.56
C ASP A 26 -10.54 -21.26 -31.85
N LEU A 27 -10.35 -20.13 -32.54
CA LEU A 27 -10.64 -18.79 -32.02
C LEU A 27 -12.14 -18.46 -32.08
N GLY A 28 -12.94 -19.24 -32.82
CA GLY A 28 -14.36 -18.96 -33.00
C GLY A 28 -14.64 -17.59 -33.64
N VAL A 29 -15.73 -16.95 -33.20
CA VAL A 29 -16.21 -15.64 -33.71
C VAL A 29 -16.25 -14.55 -32.63
N ASP A 30 -16.02 -14.94 -31.38
CA ASP A 30 -15.91 -14.03 -30.24
C ASP A 30 -14.43 -13.79 -30.01
N LEU A 31 -13.96 -12.57 -30.33
CA LEU A 31 -12.56 -12.17 -30.23
C LEU A 31 -12.28 -11.30 -29.01
N THR A 32 -13.16 -11.30 -28.00
CA THR A 32 -13.04 -10.42 -26.83
C THR A 32 -11.81 -10.72 -25.96
N ASN A 33 -11.25 -11.92 -26.06
CA ASN A 33 -10.03 -12.40 -25.41
C ASN A 33 -8.81 -12.42 -26.35
N ASP A 34 -8.91 -11.84 -27.54
CA ASP A 34 -7.85 -11.80 -28.54
C ASP A 34 -7.28 -10.40 -28.71
N HIS A 35 -6.01 -10.34 -29.12
CA HIS A 35 -5.38 -9.07 -29.45
C HIS A 35 -6.18 -8.37 -30.56
N PRO A 36 -6.54 -7.08 -30.40
CA PRO A 36 -7.32 -6.36 -31.40
C PRO A 36 -6.65 -6.38 -32.77
N ILE A 37 -7.47 -6.50 -33.82
CA ILE A 37 -7.11 -6.41 -35.23
C ILE A 37 -8.22 -5.66 -35.97
N SER A 38 -8.01 -5.37 -37.26
CA SER A 38 -8.97 -4.66 -38.12
C SER A 38 -9.33 -3.26 -37.59
N PHE A 39 -8.32 -2.57 -37.07
CA PHE A 39 -8.41 -1.17 -36.64
C PHE A 39 -7.28 -0.34 -37.26
N THR A 40 -7.53 0.96 -37.40
CA THR A 40 -6.55 1.91 -37.92
C THR A 40 -5.42 2.12 -36.93
N TYR A 41 -4.19 1.82 -37.34
CA TYR A 41 -2.98 2.10 -36.58
C TYR A 41 -2.26 3.28 -37.21
N ASP A 42 -2.44 4.46 -36.61
CA ASP A 42 -1.89 5.73 -37.08
C ASP A 42 -1.25 6.53 -35.94
N SER A 43 -0.71 7.71 -36.27
CA SER A 43 -0.10 8.62 -35.31
C SER A 43 -1.10 9.16 -34.26
N THR A 44 -2.40 9.21 -34.58
CA THR A 44 -3.43 9.68 -33.65
C THR A 44 -3.63 8.66 -32.53
N LEU A 45 -3.73 7.38 -32.90
CA LEU A 45 -3.83 6.29 -31.94
C LEU A 45 -2.55 6.19 -31.10
N ALA A 46 -1.38 6.27 -31.74
CA ALA A 46 -0.11 6.20 -31.02
C ALA A 46 0.02 7.30 -29.96
N LEU A 47 -0.37 8.54 -30.31
CA LEU A 47 -0.40 9.67 -29.38
C LEU A 47 -1.44 9.50 -28.26
N ALA A 48 -2.60 8.93 -28.56
CA ALA A 48 -3.67 8.74 -27.58
C ALA A 48 -3.32 7.66 -26.54
N ASP A 49 -2.66 6.58 -26.96
CA ASP A 49 -2.21 5.49 -26.08
C ASP A 49 -0.98 5.89 -25.26
N GLY A 50 0.00 6.55 -25.89
CA GLY A 50 1.22 7.03 -25.26
C GLY A 50 2.32 5.97 -25.04
N GLU A 51 2.05 4.68 -25.26
CA GLU A 51 3.05 3.61 -25.27
C GLU A 51 3.15 2.88 -26.62
N LEU A 52 2.34 3.26 -27.61
CA LEU A 52 2.42 2.75 -28.97
C LEU A 52 3.48 3.52 -29.80
N ARG A 53 4.21 2.77 -30.61
CA ARG A 53 5.12 3.30 -31.64
C ARG A 53 4.32 3.98 -32.75
N ASP A 54 4.79 5.13 -33.22
CA ASP A 54 4.11 5.87 -34.29
C ASP A 54 4.51 5.33 -35.67
N PRO A 55 3.58 4.73 -36.45
CA PRO A 55 3.88 4.17 -37.77
C PRO A 55 4.37 5.22 -38.79
N ALA A 56 4.12 6.51 -38.56
CA ALA A 56 4.67 7.58 -39.41
C ALA A 56 6.19 7.81 -39.20
N THR A 57 6.75 7.32 -38.09
CA THR A 57 8.15 7.54 -37.71
C THR A 57 8.97 6.24 -37.63
N GLU A 58 8.30 5.10 -37.57
CA GLU A 58 8.90 3.79 -37.32
C GLU A 58 8.95 2.96 -38.60
N ALA A 59 10.13 2.89 -39.23
CA ALA A 59 10.29 2.34 -40.58
C ALA A 59 9.92 0.86 -40.74
N HIS A 60 9.85 0.10 -39.63
CA HIS A 60 9.44 -1.30 -39.64
C HIS A 60 7.92 -1.50 -39.65
N ILE A 61 7.13 -0.43 -39.42
CA ILE A 61 5.67 -0.44 -39.46
C ILE A 61 5.21 0.37 -40.67
N GLY A 62 4.30 -0.16 -41.47
CA GLY A 62 3.73 0.62 -42.56
C GLY A 62 2.92 -0.19 -43.56
N ASP A 63 2.31 0.48 -44.52
CA ASP A 63 1.51 -0.18 -45.55
C ASP A 63 2.37 -1.06 -46.46
N ARG A 64 1.92 -2.32 -46.62
CA ARG A 64 2.53 -3.22 -47.59
C ARG A 64 2.10 -2.85 -49.01
N GLY A 65 2.98 -3.10 -49.98
CA GLY A 65 2.69 -2.89 -51.39
C GLY A 65 3.68 -3.62 -52.29
N PRO A 66 3.49 -3.59 -53.61
CA PRO A 66 4.46 -4.16 -54.55
C PRO A 66 5.86 -3.56 -54.32
N GLY A 67 6.80 -4.39 -53.86
CA GLY A 67 8.17 -3.97 -53.54
C GLY A 67 8.37 -3.34 -52.16
N VAL A 68 7.30 -3.11 -51.39
CA VAL A 68 7.33 -2.51 -50.04
C VAL A 68 6.90 -3.59 -49.03
N LYS A 69 7.86 -4.05 -48.21
CA LYS A 69 7.70 -5.17 -47.28
C LYS A 69 8.18 -4.79 -45.87
N PRO A 70 7.45 -3.92 -45.16
CA PRO A 70 7.73 -3.63 -43.75
C PRO A 70 7.66 -4.92 -42.91
N LEU A 71 8.36 -4.92 -41.77
CA LEU A 71 8.39 -6.08 -40.87
C LEU A 71 7.03 -6.31 -40.21
N VAL A 72 6.33 -5.22 -39.88
CA VAL A 72 4.95 -5.18 -39.40
C VAL A 72 4.09 -4.52 -40.48
N PRO A 73 3.58 -5.29 -41.45
CA PRO A 73 2.78 -4.74 -42.53
C PRO A 73 1.37 -4.35 -42.09
N LEU A 74 0.97 -3.14 -42.43
CA LEU A 74 -0.40 -2.65 -42.38
C LEU A 74 -1.10 -2.89 -43.72
N GLU A 75 -2.43 -2.97 -43.68
CA GLU A 75 -3.29 -3.04 -44.85
C GLU A 75 -4.16 -1.79 -44.92
N SER A 76 -3.81 -0.85 -45.80
CA SER A 76 -4.51 0.44 -45.93
C SER A 76 -4.61 1.20 -44.60
N GLY A 77 -3.52 1.21 -43.83
CA GLY A 77 -3.42 1.84 -42.51
C GLY A 77 -3.94 1.00 -41.34
N ASN A 78 -4.46 -0.21 -41.60
CA ASN A 78 -5.01 -1.07 -40.54
C ASN A 78 -4.02 -2.14 -40.08
N LEU A 79 -4.01 -2.40 -38.77
CA LEU A 79 -3.36 -3.59 -38.20
C LEU A 79 -4.25 -4.80 -38.44
N GLU A 80 -3.70 -5.87 -39.01
CA GLU A 80 -4.42 -7.08 -39.39
C GLU A 80 -3.72 -8.34 -38.90
N CYS A 81 -4.34 -9.52 -39.04
CA CYS A 81 -3.69 -10.80 -38.71
C CYS A 81 -2.33 -10.94 -39.41
N SER A 82 -2.24 -10.44 -40.64
CA SER A 82 -1.02 -10.51 -41.44
C SER A 82 0.08 -9.53 -41.01
N SER A 83 -0.20 -8.62 -40.08
CA SER A 83 0.82 -7.77 -39.44
C SER A 83 1.73 -8.57 -38.52
N CYS A 84 1.18 -9.60 -37.85
CA CYS A 84 1.94 -10.49 -36.96
C CYS A 84 2.30 -11.81 -37.65
N HIS A 85 1.38 -12.35 -38.46
CA HIS A 85 1.55 -13.65 -39.11
C HIS A 85 1.91 -13.55 -40.60
N ASP A 86 2.70 -14.51 -41.07
CA ASP A 86 2.91 -14.80 -42.47
C ASP A 86 2.63 -16.28 -42.74
N ALA A 87 1.53 -16.59 -43.45
CA ALA A 87 1.18 -17.96 -43.78
C ALA A 87 2.23 -18.67 -44.69
N HIS A 88 3.19 -17.93 -45.25
CA HIS A 88 4.20 -18.45 -46.16
C HIS A 88 5.60 -18.60 -45.54
N ILE A 89 5.81 -18.14 -44.31
CA ILE A 89 7.06 -18.41 -43.60
C ILE A 89 6.99 -19.78 -42.94
N ARG A 90 8.13 -20.45 -42.88
CA ARG A 90 8.27 -21.76 -42.24
C ARG A 90 9.56 -21.79 -41.47
N ASP A 91 9.58 -22.64 -40.45
CA ASP A 91 10.81 -22.93 -39.73
C ASP A 91 11.83 -23.63 -40.64
N ASP A 92 13.10 -23.30 -40.47
CA ASP A 92 14.21 -23.99 -41.12
C ASP A 92 14.63 -25.25 -40.34
N ALA A 93 14.24 -25.35 -39.06
CA ALA A 93 14.38 -26.53 -38.20
C ALA A 93 13.01 -27.09 -37.76
N LEU A 94 12.74 -28.37 -38.05
CA LEU A 94 11.47 -29.03 -37.72
C LEU A 94 11.13 -29.10 -36.22
N ALA A 95 12.11 -28.84 -35.34
CA ALA A 95 11.95 -28.85 -33.89
C ALA A 95 11.55 -27.48 -33.33
N HIS A 96 11.58 -26.43 -34.14
CA HIS A 96 11.20 -25.09 -33.76
C HIS A 96 9.83 -24.76 -34.39
N SER A 97 8.99 -24.05 -33.63
CA SER A 97 7.69 -23.59 -34.08
C SER A 97 7.68 -22.08 -33.99
N ILE A 98 7.97 -21.41 -35.12
CA ILE A 98 7.81 -19.95 -35.22
C ILE A 98 6.34 -19.49 -35.18
N LYS A 99 5.35 -20.40 -35.09
CA LYS A 99 3.92 -20.08 -35.09
C LYS A 99 3.48 -19.15 -36.25
N PHE A 100 4.16 -19.23 -37.39
CA PHE A 100 3.99 -18.33 -38.53
C PHE A 100 4.21 -16.84 -38.18
N LEU A 101 4.96 -16.52 -37.12
CA LEU A 101 5.22 -15.15 -36.67
C LEU A 101 6.34 -14.49 -37.47
N ARG A 102 6.12 -13.25 -37.93
CA ARG A 102 7.09 -12.48 -38.72
C ARG A 102 8.35 -12.08 -37.97
N LEU A 103 8.24 -11.97 -36.65
CA LEU A 103 9.26 -11.45 -35.74
C LEU A 103 9.45 -12.40 -34.56
N ASN A 104 10.47 -12.17 -33.74
CA ASN A 104 10.78 -13.07 -32.63
C ASN A 104 9.59 -13.18 -31.68
N ARG A 105 9.25 -14.41 -31.32
CA ARG A 105 8.23 -14.67 -30.30
C ARG A 105 8.75 -14.35 -28.90
N LEU A 106 10.02 -14.66 -28.65
CA LEU A 106 10.71 -14.48 -27.37
C LEU A 106 11.73 -13.36 -27.48
N GLN A 107 12.11 -12.80 -26.33
CA GLN A 107 13.28 -11.95 -26.23
C GLN A 107 14.53 -12.82 -26.40
N THR A 108 15.42 -12.47 -27.32
CA THR A 108 16.57 -13.30 -27.70
C THR A 108 17.92 -12.73 -27.24
N ALA A 109 17.93 -11.47 -26.77
CA ALA A 109 19.05 -10.82 -26.12
C ALA A 109 18.53 -9.86 -25.03
N PRO A 110 19.36 -9.46 -24.04
CA PRO A 110 18.93 -8.49 -23.02
C PRO A 110 18.29 -7.26 -23.69
N PRO A 111 17.06 -6.87 -23.29
CA PRO A 111 16.37 -5.76 -23.92
C PRO A 111 17.18 -4.48 -23.70
N ALA A 112 17.51 -3.78 -24.78
CA ALA A 112 18.24 -2.51 -24.70
C ALA A 112 17.30 -1.33 -24.42
N GLY A 113 16.01 -1.48 -24.77
CA GLY A 113 15.05 -0.39 -24.80
C GLY A 113 15.28 0.60 -25.94
N GLY A 114 14.35 1.54 -26.11
CA GLY A 114 14.39 2.55 -27.19
C GLY A 114 13.95 1.96 -28.53
N SER A 115 14.75 2.13 -29.58
CA SER A 115 14.41 1.67 -30.94
C SER A 115 14.28 0.15 -31.02
N PHE A 116 13.25 -0.33 -31.73
CA PHE A 116 13.00 -1.76 -31.92
C PHE A 116 14.14 -2.47 -32.65
N SER A 117 14.55 -3.63 -32.13
CA SER A 117 15.55 -4.51 -32.73
C SER A 117 14.92 -5.83 -33.17
N ALA A 118 14.70 -6.00 -34.48
CA ALA A 118 14.14 -7.22 -35.04
C ALA A 118 14.96 -8.50 -34.76
N SER A 119 16.25 -8.36 -34.45
CA SER A 119 17.13 -9.49 -34.13
C SER A 119 17.22 -9.82 -32.65
N ALA A 120 16.68 -8.98 -31.76
CA ALA A 120 16.78 -9.12 -30.31
C ALA A 120 15.40 -9.18 -29.65
N ASP A 121 14.53 -8.26 -30.01
CA ASP A 121 13.28 -7.98 -29.30
C ASP A 121 12.16 -8.92 -29.69
N THR A 122 11.31 -9.24 -28.72
CA THR A 122 10.01 -9.88 -28.98
C THR A 122 9.12 -8.97 -29.82
N MET A 123 8.25 -9.55 -30.66
CA MET A 123 7.40 -8.81 -31.60
C MET A 123 6.52 -7.76 -30.91
N CYS A 124 6.15 -7.97 -29.65
CA CYS A 124 5.32 -7.04 -28.90
C CYS A 124 5.96 -5.65 -28.86
N LEU A 125 7.29 -5.59 -28.72
CA LEU A 125 8.06 -4.34 -28.68
C LEU A 125 8.19 -3.66 -30.05
N ALA A 126 7.78 -4.32 -31.14
CA ALA A 126 7.70 -3.71 -32.46
C ALA A 126 6.56 -2.69 -32.56
N CYS A 127 5.55 -2.78 -31.69
CA CYS A 127 4.43 -1.82 -31.64
C CYS A 127 4.31 -1.15 -30.27
N HIS A 128 4.63 -1.84 -29.17
CA HIS A 128 4.56 -1.30 -27.82
C HIS A 128 5.94 -0.86 -27.32
N ASP A 129 6.21 0.43 -27.31
CA ASP A 129 7.50 1.02 -26.90
C ASP A 129 7.72 0.97 -25.38
N LYS A 130 6.64 0.95 -24.58
CA LYS A 130 6.69 0.85 -23.10
C LYS A 130 7.65 1.87 -22.47
N LEU A 131 7.51 3.12 -22.92
CA LEU A 131 8.31 4.28 -22.51
C LEU A 131 9.82 4.13 -22.77
N GLY A 132 10.16 3.62 -23.94
CA GLY A 132 11.51 3.49 -24.46
C GLY A 132 12.36 2.53 -23.65
N ILE A 133 13.11 3.06 -22.68
CA ILE A 133 14.05 2.27 -21.87
C ILE A 133 13.42 1.72 -20.58
N THR A 134 12.23 2.18 -20.19
CA THR A 134 11.66 1.83 -18.89
C THR A 134 11.36 0.33 -18.78
N TRP A 135 10.75 -0.30 -19.79
CA TRP A 135 10.52 -1.75 -19.78
C TRP A 135 11.82 -2.53 -19.60
N ALA A 136 12.87 -2.17 -20.35
CA ALA A 136 14.16 -2.84 -20.32
C ALA A 136 14.85 -2.79 -18.94
N GLN A 137 14.52 -1.79 -18.12
CA GLN A 137 15.01 -1.65 -16.76
C GLN A 137 14.14 -2.36 -15.72
N SER A 138 12.94 -2.80 -16.09
CA SER A 138 12.00 -3.40 -15.13
C SER A 138 12.53 -4.73 -14.59
N ALA A 139 12.13 -5.08 -13.37
CA ALA A 139 12.48 -6.34 -12.73
C ALA A 139 12.05 -7.57 -13.53
N HIS A 140 11.05 -7.44 -14.42
CA HIS A 140 10.55 -8.52 -15.27
C HIS A 140 11.29 -8.65 -16.62
N ALA A 141 12.16 -7.68 -16.95
CA ALA A 141 12.94 -7.66 -18.18
C ALA A 141 14.46 -7.73 -17.92
N ASP A 142 14.90 -7.31 -16.73
CA ASP A 142 16.30 -7.31 -16.32
C ASP A 142 16.82 -8.74 -16.16
N VAL A 143 17.82 -9.09 -16.98
CA VAL A 143 18.41 -10.44 -17.04
C VAL A 143 19.16 -10.85 -15.78
N SER A 144 19.43 -9.93 -14.84
CA SER A 144 20.04 -10.21 -13.54
C SER A 144 19.00 -10.43 -12.42
N VAL A 145 17.73 -10.11 -12.69
CA VAL A 145 16.62 -10.20 -11.74
C VAL A 145 15.64 -11.29 -12.15
N ALA A 146 15.25 -11.33 -13.42
CA ALA A 146 14.27 -12.26 -14.00
C ALA A 146 14.95 -13.47 -14.69
N ASP A 147 16.03 -13.99 -14.10
CA ASP A 147 16.75 -15.15 -14.61
C ASP A 147 16.20 -16.49 -14.11
N GLU A 148 15.09 -16.50 -13.36
CA GLU A 148 14.39 -17.71 -12.96
C GLU A 148 13.98 -18.54 -14.18
N ILE A 149 14.14 -19.86 -14.05
CA ILE A 149 13.90 -20.83 -15.12
C ILE A 149 12.51 -21.44 -14.96
N TYR A 150 11.78 -21.56 -16.07
CA TYR A 150 10.51 -22.27 -16.13
C TYR A 150 10.69 -23.78 -15.86
N ARG A 151 9.70 -24.38 -15.18
CA ARG A 151 9.57 -25.85 -15.17
C ARG A 151 9.26 -26.35 -16.58
N ASN A 152 9.80 -27.50 -16.96
CA ASN A 152 9.67 -28.04 -18.31
C ASN A 152 8.23 -28.33 -18.72
N ASP A 153 7.38 -28.79 -17.80
CA ASP A 153 5.95 -29.01 -18.05
C ASP A 153 5.20 -27.69 -18.28
N ALA A 154 5.50 -26.66 -17.49
CA ALA A 154 4.95 -25.32 -17.66
C ALA A 154 5.41 -24.65 -18.96
N ALA A 155 6.69 -24.81 -19.33
CA ALA A 155 7.24 -24.35 -20.61
C ALA A 155 6.57 -25.09 -21.78
N SER A 156 6.48 -26.41 -21.70
CA SER A 156 5.85 -27.25 -22.73
C SER A 156 4.39 -26.90 -22.96
N LEU A 157 3.61 -26.67 -21.90
CA LEU A 157 2.21 -26.23 -22.00
C LEU A 157 2.09 -24.93 -22.79
N ARG A 158 3.05 -24.02 -22.63
CA ARG A 158 3.11 -22.71 -23.29
C ARG A 158 3.82 -22.74 -24.65
N ASP A 159 4.21 -23.92 -25.11
CA ASP A 159 5.02 -24.10 -26.33
C ASP A 159 6.29 -23.23 -26.28
N LEU A 160 6.90 -23.12 -25.10
CA LEU A 160 8.16 -22.44 -24.87
C LEU A 160 9.30 -23.48 -24.87
N PRO A 161 10.52 -23.10 -25.27
CA PRO A 161 11.66 -24.01 -25.16
C PRO A 161 11.94 -24.37 -23.69
N ASN A 162 12.51 -25.56 -23.47
CA ASN A 162 13.03 -25.91 -22.16
C ASN A 162 14.12 -24.92 -21.72
N ASP A 163 14.28 -24.79 -20.41
CA ASP A 163 15.24 -23.88 -19.78
C ASP A 163 15.02 -22.38 -20.08
N VAL A 164 13.87 -22.01 -20.65
CA VAL A 164 13.50 -20.60 -20.88
C VAL A 164 13.45 -19.84 -19.55
N ARG A 165 14.02 -18.65 -19.55
CA ARG A 165 14.02 -17.72 -18.41
C ARG A 165 12.86 -16.75 -18.49
N VAL A 166 12.47 -16.19 -17.34
CA VAL A 166 11.42 -15.18 -17.25
C VAL A 166 11.72 -13.99 -18.19
N TRP A 167 12.94 -13.45 -18.20
CA TRP A 167 13.29 -12.33 -19.09
C TRP A 167 13.21 -12.70 -20.59
N GLU A 168 13.45 -13.97 -20.97
CA GLU A 168 13.34 -14.44 -22.36
C GLU A 168 11.87 -14.55 -22.79
N ALA A 169 11.00 -15.03 -21.88
CA ALA A 169 9.56 -15.05 -22.09
C ALA A 169 8.94 -13.64 -22.14
N ALA A 170 9.55 -12.66 -21.48
CA ALA A 170 9.22 -11.24 -21.52
C ALA A 170 7.70 -10.97 -21.36
N CYS A 171 7.07 -10.34 -22.36
CA CYS A 171 5.65 -9.99 -22.33
C CYS A 171 4.74 -11.22 -22.17
N LEU A 172 5.17 -12.39 -22.65
CA LEU A 172 4.38 -13.63 -22.63
C LEU A 172 4.27 -14.26 -21.24
N ASN A 173 5.03 -13.78 -20.24
CA ASN A 173 4.82 -14.17 -18.83
C ASN A 173 3.42 -13.77 -18.35
N CYS A 174 2.97 -12.57 -18.74
CA CYS A 174 1.73 -11.97 -18.26
C CYS A 174 0.65 -11.90 -19.34
N HIS A 175 1.03 -11.77 -20.60
CA HIS A 175 0.09 -11.63 -21.71
C HIS A 175 0.02 -12.88 -22.60
N ASP A 176 -1.15 -13.12 -23.17
CA ASP A 176 -1.38 -14.06 -24.26
C ASP A 176 -2.25 -13.40 -25.32
N THR A 177 -1.79 -13.39 -26.57
CA THR A 177 -2.52 -12.71 -27.66
C THR A 177 -3.87 -13.36 -27.96
N HIS A 178 -4.04 -14.60 -27.52
CA HIS A 178 -5.28 -15.38 -27.59
C HIS A 178 -5.49 -15.99 -26.19
N THR A 179 -5.94 -15.19 -25.23
CA THR A 179 -5.96 -15.61 -23.82
C THR A 179 -7.18 -16.48 -23.48
N VAL A 180 -7.24 -17.00 -22.25
CA VAL A 180 -8.40 -17.73 -21.72
C VAL A 180 -9.67 -16.88 -21.81
N HIS A 181 -10.81 -17.49 -22.17
CA HIS A 181 -12.09 -16.77 -22.18
C HIS A 181 -12.42 -16.23 -20.78
N GLY A 182 -12.90 -14.99 -20.73
CA GLY A 182 -13.21 -14.29 -19.47
C GLY A 182 -12.03 -13.50 -18.89
N ALA A 183 -10.80 -13.69 -19.36
CA ALA A 183 -9.70 -12.80 -18.96
C ALA A 183 -9.84 -11.42 -19.63
N ARG A 184 -9.44 -10.38 -18.91
CA ARG A 184 -9.34 -9.01 -19.44
C ARG A 184 -7.88 -8.67 -19.76
N ARG A 185 -7.68 -7.69 -20.64
CA ARG A 185 -6.35 -7.12 -20.98
C ARG A 185 -5.33 -8.16 -21.46
N LEU A 186 -5.84 -9.21 -22.11
CA LEU A 186 -5.04 -10.31 -22.64
C LEU A 186 -4.20 -11.01 -21.57
N LEU A 187 -4.63 -10.99 -20.31
CA LEU A 187 -3.86 -11.58 -19.22
C LEU A 187 -3.88 -13.09 -19.30
N ARG A 188 -2.70 -13.70 -19.35
CA ARG A 188 -2.49 -15.14 -19.39
C ARG A 188 -3.03 -15.76 -18.10
N GLU A 189 -3.92 -16.73 -18.23
CA GLU A 189 -4.54 -17.44 -17.09
C GLU A 189 -5.24 -16.48 -16.08
N GLY A 190 -5.63 -15.28 -16.54
CA GLY A 190 -6.18 -14.20 -15.74
C GLY A 190 -7.67 -14.36 -15.40
N THR A 191 -8.09 -15.58 -15.05
CA THR A 191 -9.46 -15.89 -14.60
C THR A 191 -9.47 -16.70 -13.32
N ASN A 192 -10.58 -16.69 -12.58
CA ASN A 192 -10.73 -17.46 -11.35
C ASN A 192 -11.00 -18.97 -11.57
N ALA A 193 -10.90 -19.48 -12.79
CA ALA A 193 -11.03 -20.91 -13.06
C ALA A 193 -9.91 -21.70 -12.36
N VAL A 194 -10.23 -22.92 -11.92
CA VAL A 194 -9.33 -23.77 -11.12
C VAL A 194 -8.56 -24.80 -11.95
N GLY A 195 -8.90 -24.96 -13.23
CA GLY A 195 -8.24 -25.91 -14.12
C GLY A 195 -6.82 -25.47 -14.50
N VAL A 196 -5.98 -26.44 -14.89
CA VAL A 196 -4.67 -26.18 -15.50
C VAL A 196 -4.60 -26.97 -16.81
N PRO A 197 -4.59 -26.30 -17.98
CA PRO A 197 -4.79 -24.86 -18.15
C PRO A 197 -6.19 -24.40 -17.76
N LYS A 198 -6.36 -23.12 -17.46
CA LYS A 198 -7.67 -22.53 -17.17
C LYS A 198 -8.54 -22.51 -18.42
N SER A 199 -9.84 -22.69 -18.20
CA SER A 199 -10.86 -22.77 -19.25
C SER A 199 -12.08 -21.97 -18.79
N GLY A 200 -12.28 -20.79 -19.38
CA GLY A 200 -13.33 -19.87 -18.95
C GLY A 200 -13.05 -19.25 -17.57
N GLY A 201 -14.13 -18.88 -16.88
CA GLY A 201 -14.10 -18.22 -15.57
C GLY A 201 -14.33 -16.71 -15.66
N GLU A 202 -14.40 -16.07 -14.51
CA GLU A 202 -14.53 -14.61 -14.40
C GLU A 202 -13.14 -13.95 -14.32
N PRO A 203 -13.02 -12.67 -14.72
CA PRO A 203 -11.76 -11.94 -14.65
C PRO A 203 -11.12 -11.99 -13.25
N ALA A 204 -9.81 -12.22 -13.22
CA ALA A 204 -9.00 -12.33 -12.01
C ALA A 204 -7.52 -12.06 -12.34
N ILE A 205 -7.12 -10.78 -12.39
CA ILE A 205 -5.77 -10.34 -12.77
C ILE A 205 -4.68 -10.93 -11.89
N GLU A 206 -4.96 -11.11 -10.60
CA GLU A 206 -3.99 -11.61 -9.62
C GLU A 206 -3.49 -13.02 -9.96
N GLN A 207 -4.30 -13.78 -10.70
CA GLN A 207 -3.96 -15.12 -11.12
C GLN A 207 -2.80 -15.15 -12.11
N ALA A 208 -2.65 -14.10 -12.95
CA ALA A 208 -1.51 -13.99 -13.84
C ALA A 208 -0.21 -13.85 -13.03
N CYS A 209 -0.24 -13.06 -11.94
CA CYS A 209 0.88 -12.86 -11.02
C CYS A 209 1.22 -14.13 -10.23
N TYR A 210 0.20 -14.85 -9.74
CA TYR A 210 0.34 -16.06 -8.93
C TYR A 210 0.98 -17.25 -9.65
N GLN A 211 1.08 -17.21 -10.97
CA GLN A 211 1.85 -18.21 -11.71
C GLN A 211 3.30 -18.29 -11.21
N CYS A 212 3.91 -17.15 -10.84
CA CYS A 212 5.28 -17.07 -10.33
C CYS A 212 5.35 -16.65 -8.86
N HIS A 213 4.49 -15.73 -8.43
CA HIS A 213 4.47 -15.17 -7.07
C HIS A 213 3.63 -16.01 -6.09
N SER A 214 3.96 -17.29 -6.02
CA SER A 214 3.27 -18.29 -5.20
C SER A 214 4.27 -19.22 -4.50
N SER A 215 3.76 -20.24 -3.81
CA SER A 215 4.63 -21.20 -3.14
C SER A 215 5.49 -22.01 -4.15
N PRO A 216 6.65 -22.55 -3.74
CA PRO A 216 7.50 -23.36 -4.61
C PRO A 216 6.76 -24.55 -5.25
N ALA A 217 5.74 -25.09 -4.58
CA ALA A 217 4.96 -26.22 -5.06
C ALA A 217 3.94 -25.85 -6.16
N GLU A 218 3.48 -24.61 -6.19
CA GLU A 218 2.48 -24.12 -7.15
C GLU A 218 3.11 -23.34 -8.31
N SER A 219 4.27 -22.74 -8.10
CA SER A 219 4.92 -21.89 -9.08
C SER A 219 5.33 -22.64 -10.34
N ILE A 220 5.19 -21.96 -11.47
CA ILE A 220 5.66 -22.43 -12.78
C ILE A 220 7.18 -22.38 -12.93
N LEU A 221 7.88 -21.80 -11.95
CA LEU A 221 9.33 -21.66 -11.91
C LEU A 221 9.98 -22.81 -11.13
N VAL A 222 11.21 -23.16 -11.49
CA VAL A 222 12.01 -24.20 -10.83
C VAL A 222 12.43 -23.77 -9.42
N ASP A 223 12.85 -22.51 -9.28
CA ASP A 223 13.26 -21.88 -8.02
C ASP A 223 12.52 -20.54 -7.86
N VAL A 224 12.03 -20.29 -6.65
CA VAL A 224 11.32 -19.07 -6.25
C VAL A 224 11.93 -18.43 -5.01
N THR A 225 13.16 -18.81 -4.63
CA THR A 225 13.85 -18.27 -3.45
C THR A 225 13.94 -16.75 -3.45
N ARG A 226 14.10 -16.14 -4.63
CA ARG A 226 14.19 -14.68 -4.82
C ARG A 226 12.87 -14.05 -5.32
N VAL A 227 11.80 -14.82 -5.42
CA VAL A 227 10.49 -14.39 -5.93
C VAL A 227 9.53 -14.26 -4.76
N PRO A 228 9.02 -13.05 -4.45
CA PRO A 228 8.10 -12.87 -3.33
C PRO A 228 6.81 -13.68 -3.52
N ASN A 229 6.47 -14.50 -2.51
CA ASN A 229 5.21 -15.23 -2.47
C ASN A 229 4.09 -14.33 -1.92
N ILE A 230 3.50 -13.52 -2.80
CA ILE A 230 2.41 -12.62 -2.41
C ILE A 230 1.07 -13.36 -2.27
N LYS A 231 0.90 -14.48 -2.99
CA LYS A 231 -0.34 -15.28 -2.96
C LYS A 231 -0.71 -15.69 -1.54
N THR A 232 0.25 -16.11 -0.72
CA THR A 232 -0.04 -16.55 0.64
C THR A 232 -0.59 -15.43 1.52
N ASP A 233 -0.15 -14.19 1.34
CA ASP A 233 -0.67 -13.07 2.11
C ASP A 233 -2.11 -12.73 1.69
N PHE A 234 -2.41 -12.80 0.39
CA PHE A 234 -3.78 -12.65 -0.12
C PHE A 234 -4.70 -13.84 0.18
N LEU A 235 -4.21 -14.92 0.79
CA LEU A 235 -5.04 -16.00 1.34
C LEU A 235 -5.31 -15.82 2.84
N LEU A 236 -4.74 -14.78 3.47
CA LEU A 236 -4.98 -14.50 4.88
C LEU A 236 -6.42 -13.98 5.12
N PRO A 237 -6.94 -14.13 6.36
CA PRO A 237 -8.33 -13.78 6.67
C PRO A 237 -8.66 -12.31 6.43
N VAL A 238 -7.72 -11.41 6.75
CA VAL A 238 -7.85 -9.97 6.52
C VAL A 238 -6.88 -9.57 5.41
N ARG A 239 -7.37 -8.99 4.32
CA ARG A 239 -6.59 -8.75 3.09
C ARG A 239 -7.22 -7.65 2.25
N MET A 240 -6.46 -7.15 1.29
CA MET A 240 -7.00 -6.27 0.25
C MET A 240 -7.95 -7.07 -0.68
N PRO A 241 -9.12 -6.52 -1.04
CA PRO A 241 -10.15 -7.23 -1.80
C PRO A 241 -9.85 -7.26 -3.31
N ILE A 242 -8.80 -7.99 -3.70
CA ILE A 242 -8.35 -8.08 -5.10
C ILE A 242 -9.08 -9.15 -5.92
N THR A 243 -9.93 -9.96 -5.29
CA THR A 243 -10.70 -10.97 -6.04
C THR A 243 -12.07 -10.42 -6.38
N THR A 244 -12.60 -10.82 -7.54
CA THR A 244 -13.98 -10.53 -7.94
C THR A 244 -15.00 -10.85 -6.84
N SER A 245 -14.80 -11.93 -6.08
CA SER A 245 -15.67 -12.30 -4.94
C SER A 245 -15.53 -11.41 -3.71
N ASP A 246 -14.39 -10.75 -3.53
CA ASP A 246 -14.15 -9.84 -2.41
C ASP A 246 -14.66 -8.42 -2.70
N GLN A 247 -14.84 -8.06 -3.97
CA GLN A 247 -15.31 -6.73 -4.40
C GLN A 247 -16.84 -6.61 -4.32
N ALA A 248 -17.33 -5.45 -3.87
CA ALA A 248 -18.76 -5.21 -3.72
C ALA A 248 -19.52 -5.28 -5.06
N ALA A 249 -18.88 -4.87 -6.16
CA ALA A 249 -19.44 -4.99 -7.50
C ALA A 249 -19.63 -6.44 -7.97
N SER A 250 -18.97 -7.42 -7.33
CA SER A 250 -18.97 -8.84 -7.73
C SER A 250 -18.53 -9.07 -9.19
N THR A 251 -17.79 -8.13 -9.75
CA THR A 251 -17.16 -8.16 -11.08
C THR A 251 -15.93 -7.27 -11.03
N GLU A 252 -14.92 -7.55 -11.85
CA GLU A 252 -13.74 -6.69 -11.96
C GLU A 252 -14.14 -5.35 -12.59
N VAL A 253 -14.20 -4.31 -11.78
CA VAL A 253 -14.53 -2.94 -12.22
C VAL A 253 -13.31 -2.09 -12.53
N HIS A 254 -12.11 -2.61 -12.27
CA HIS A 254 -10.84 -1.95 -12.59
C HIS A 254 -10.78 -1.60 -14.07
N ASP A 255 -10.40 -0.36 -14.40
CA ASP A 255 -10.30 0.11 -15.78
C ASP A 255 -9.20 1.17 -15.98
N PRO A 256 -7.92 0.75 -16.08
CA PRO A 256 -6.81 1.65 -16.36
C PRO A 256 -6.93 2.19 -17.79
N VAL A 257 -6.87 3.51 -17.93
CA VAL A 257 -7.09 4.23 -19.19
C VAL A 257 -5.80 4.77 -19.81
N ASN A 258 -4.65 4.56 -19.18
CA ASN A 258 -3.35 5.00 -19.67
C ASN A 258 -2.19 4.14 -19.14
N ALA A 259 -1.00 4.45 -19.64
CA ALA A 259 0.29 3.86 -19.29
C ALA A 259 0.60 3.82 -17.79
N ASP A 260 0.10 4.79 -17.03
CA ASP A 260 0.34 4.94 -15.59
C ASP A 260 -0.61 4.09 -14.74
N GLY A 261 -1.61 3.45 -15.36
CA GLY A 261 -2.64 2.69 -14.65
C GLY A 261 -3.71 3.57 -14.00
N ILE A 262 -3.87 4.81 -14.46
CA ILE A 262 -4.89 5.72 -13.93
C ILE A 262 -6.27 5.24 -14.34
N GLU A 263 -7.23 5.37 -13.44
CA GLU A 263 -8.64 5.07 -13.70
C GLU A 263 -9.55 6.26 -13.33
N PRO A 264 -10.78 6.32 -13.88
CA PRO A 264 -11.76 7.33 -13.49
C PRO A 264 -12.10 7.27 -11.99
N LEU A 265 -12.18 8.44 -11.34
CA LEU A 265 -12.54 8.53 -9.90
C LEU A 265 -13.86 7.83 -9.54
N ALA A 266 -14.81 7.80 -10.48
CA ALA A 266 -16.08 7.09 -10.28
C ALA A 266 -15.90 5.57 -10.09
N LEU A 267 -14.86 4.98 -10.67
CA LEU A 267 -14.51 3.56 -10.49
C LEU A 267 -13.74 3.32 -9.18
N LEU A 268 -13.07 4.34 -8.63
CA LEU A 268 -12.50 4.28 -7.27
C LEU A 268 -13.58 4.34 -6.16
N GLY A 269 -14.79 4.77 -6.49
CA GLY A 269 -15.91 4.95 -5.56
C GLY A 269 -16.31 6.41 -5.28
N LYS A 270 -15.68 7.38 -5.94
CA LYS A 270 -16.02 8.81 -5.84
C LYS A 270 -17.36 9.11 -6.53
N GLY A 271 -18.12 10.09 -6.05
CA GLY A 271 -19.43 10.45 -6.61
C GLY A 271 -20.58 9.58 -6.09
N GLY A 272 -20.41 9.00 -4.91
CA GLY A 272 -21.46 8.30 -4.15
C GLY A 272 -21.65 6.83 -4.48
N ASN A 273 -20.90 6.24 -5.42
CA ASN A 273 -21.04 4.82 -5.76
C ASN A 273 -19.94 3.96 -5.11
N LEU A 274 -20.11 3.67 -3.81
CA LEU A 274 -19.15 2.83 -3.08
C LEU A 274 -19.12 1.36 -3.55
N PHE A 275 -20.07 0.89 -4.36
CA PHE A 275 -20.02 -0.46 -4.95
C PHE A 275 -18.85 -0.62 -5.92
N ASN A 276 -18.39 0.47 -6.53
CA ASN A 276 -17.23 0.45 -7.42
C ASN A 276 -15.91 0.32 -6.66
N ARG A 277 -15.88 0.50 -5.33
CA ARG A 277 -14.65 0.41 -4.57
C ARG A 277 -14.02 -0.97 -4.74
N HIS A 278 -12.81 -0.97 -5.24
CA HIS A 278 -12.02 -2.15 -5.52
C HIS A 278 -10.54 -1.83 -5.27
N VAL A 279 -9.71 -2.84 -5.46
CA VAL A 279 -8.26 -2.70 -5.55
C VAL A 279 -7.75 -3.87 -6.39
N GLU A 280 -6.82 -3.63 -7.28
CA GLU A 280 -6.12 -4.64 -8.06
C GLU A 280 -4.61 -4.55 -7.87
N CYS A 281 -3.86 -5.55 -8.35
CA CYS A 281 -2.39 -5.50 -8.34
C CYS A 281 -1.86 -4.23 -9.04
N SER A 282 -2.50 -3.82 -10.13
CA SER A 282 -2.15 -2.64 -10.93
C SER A 282 -2.47 -1.30 -10.26
N ASP A 283 -3.27 -1.29 -9.20
CA ASP A 283 -3.51 -0.06 -8.43
C ASP A 283 -2.30 0.36 -7.59
N CYS A 284 -1.43 -0.60 -7.25
CA CYS A 284 -0.26 -0.38 -6.42
C CYS A 284 1.05 -0.54 -7.21
N HIS A 285 1.06 -1.42 -8.22
CA HIS A 285 2.27 -1.78 -8.96
C HIS A 285 2.09 -1.53 -10.46
N ASN A 286 3.11 -0.99 -11.11
CA ASN A 286 3.17 -0.97 -12.57
C ASN A 286 4.15 -2.05 -13.05
N PRO A 287 3.66 -3.24 -13.49
CA PRO A 287 4.51 -4.39 -13.79
C PRO A 287 5.50 -4.14 -14.94
N HIS A 288 5.26 -3.12 -15.77
CA HIS A 288 6.17 -2.72 -16.84
C HIS A 288 7.34 -1.83 -16.35
N ARG A 289 7.29 -1.36 -15.10
CA ARG A 289 8.20 -0.31 -14.59
C ARG A 289 8.82 -0.64 -13.23
N VAL A 290 8.26 -1.61 -12.49
CA VAL A 290 8.80 -2.03 -11.18
C VAL A 290 10.29 -2.36 -11.25
N LEU A 291 11.05 -1.99 -10.22
CA LEU A 291 12.46 -2.33 -10.06
C LEU A 291 12.69 -3.15 -8.80
N ARG A 292 13.72 -4.00 -8.83
CA ARG A 292 14.29 -4.59 -7.63
C ARG A 292 15.37 -3.67 -7.04
N ASN A 293 14.95 -2.49 -6.57
CA ASN A 293 15.80 -1.50 -5.92
C ASN A 293 15.16 -0.92 -4.64
N ARG A 294 15.97 -0.54 -3.64
CA ARG A 294 15.49 0.14 -2.41
C ARG A 294 14.74 1.46 -2.70
N LEU A 295 15.04 2.13 -3.82
CA LEU A 295 14.46 3.42 -4.21
C LEU A 295 13.84 3.33 -5.61
N PHE A 296 12.70 4.02 -5.81
CA PHE A 296 11.96 4.04 -7.08
C PHE A 296 12.80 4.54 -8.26
N ASN A 297 13.78 5.41 -8.00
CA ASN A 297 14.63 6.01 -9.02
C ASN A 297 15.89 5.18 -9.35
N GLY A 298 16.02 3.96 -8.82
CA GLY A 298 17.15 3.07 -9.08
C GLY A 298 18.48 3.50 -8.47
N SER A 299 18.52 4.53 -7.63
CA SER A 299 19.76 5.02 -6.99
C SER A 299 20.10 4.34 -5.67
N GLY A 300 19.17 3.55 -5.12
CA GLY A 300 19.36 2.81 -3.87
C GLY A 300 20.14 1.51 -4.07
N PRO A 301 20.50 0.82 -2.98
CA PRO A 301 21.05 -0.52 -3.05
C PRO A 301 20.14 -1.47 -3.85
N SER A 302 20.75 -2.35 -4.64
CA SER A 302 20.09 -3.38 -5.44
C SER A 302 20.95 -4.64 -5.53
N PRO A 303 20.37 -5.83 -5.76
CA PRO A 303 18.93 -6.08 -5.88
C PRO A 303 18.21 -6.07 -4.53
N SER A 304 17.15 -5.26 -4.41
CA SER A 304 16.28 -5.22 -3.25
C SER A 304 14.81 -4.98 -3.61
N GLY A 305 13.88 -5.81 -3.15
CA GLY A 305 12.44 -5.67 -3.37
C GLY A 305 11.72 -4.67 -2.45
N THR A 306 12.36 -4.09 -1.43
CA THR A 306 11.63 -3.31 -0.40
C THR A 306 12.41 -2.07 0.05
N HIS A 307 11.85 -1.15 0.82
CA HIS A 307 12.59 0.00 1.36
C HIS A 307 13.60 -0.41 2.44
N GLU A 308 14.63 0.40 2.67
CA GLU A 308 15.61 0.13 3.73
C GLU A 308 15.03 0.43 5.13
N HIS A 309 15.12 -0.54 6.03
CA HIS A 309 14.67 -0.42 7.42
C HIS A 309 15.85 -0.21 8.38
N ALA A 310 16.56 0.91 8.23
CA ALA A 310 17.78 1.25 8.99
C ALA A 310 17.80 2.74 9.40
N PRO A 311 18.72 3.19 10.29
CA PRO A 311 18.89 4.62 10.57
C PRO A 311 19.11 5.42 9.27
N GLY A 312 18.39 6.51 9.11
CA GLY A 312 18.20 7.20 7.83
C GLY A 312 16.83 6.95 7.22
N HIS A 313 15.95 6.24 7.93
CA HIS A 313 14.62 5.83 7.49
C HIS A 313 13.78 6.98 6.90
N THR A 314 13.07 6.70 5.80
CA THR A 314 12.30 7.70 5.06
C THR A 314 10.88 7.21 4.75
N ASN A 315 10.18 7.87 3.83
CA ASN A 315 8.99 7.34 3.14
C ASN A 315 9.22 7.37 1.61
N ILE A 316 10.47 7.49 1.15
CA ILE A 316 10.76 7.53 -0.30
C ILE A 316 10.34 6.20 -0.92
N ALA A 317 9.51 6.24 -1.95
CA ALA A 317 8.98 5.05 -2.60
C ALA A 317 10.11 4.09 -3.03
N SER A 318 9.88 2.79 -2.88
CA SER A 318 10.81 1.75 -3.33
C SER A 318 10.68 1.45 -4.82
N GLY A 319 11.63 0.68 -5.35
CA GLY A 319 11.65 0.23 -6.75
C GLY A 319 10.37 -0.48 -7.18
N VAL A 320 9.76 -1.28 -6.29
CA VAL A 320 8.54 -2.05 -6.61
C VAL A 320 7.31 -1.17 -6.82
N LEU A 321 7.39 0.12 -6.47
CA LEU A 321 6.33 1.10 -6.68
C LEU A 321 6.61 1.99 -7.91
N ARG A 322 7.79 1.92 -8.54
CA ARG A 322 8.18 2.82 -9.64
C ARG A 322 7.11 2.88 -10.73
N GLY A 323 6.77 4.11 -11.11
CA GLY A 323 5.91 4.38 -12.26
C GLY A 323 4.44 4.00 -12.09
N THR A 324 3.99 3.67 -10.87
CA THR A 324 2.56 3.77 -10.54
C THR A 324 2.16 5.23 -10.30
N TRP A 325 0.88 5.46 -10.05
CA TRP A 325 0.31 6.77 -9.77
C TRP A 325 -0.20 6.89 -8.33
N GLY A 326 -0.37 8.12 -7.87
CA GLY A 326 -0.85 8.44 -6.53
C GLY A 326 -1.29 9.88 -6.40
N VAL A 327 -1.45 10.36 -5.18
CA VAL A 327 -1.91 11.71 -4.88
C VAL A 327 -1.16 12.33 -3.71
N GLU A 328 -0.87 13.63 -3.82
CA GLU A 328 -0.36 14.45 -2.72
C GLU A 328 -1.48 15.38 -2.21
N PRO A 329 -1.92 15.25 -0.95
CA PRO A 329 -2.93 16.14 -0.38
C PRO A 329 -2.43 17.60 -0.28
N VAL A 330 -3.31 18.54 -0.57
CA VAL A 330 -3.09 19.98 -0.40
C VAL A 330 -4.01 20.49 0.70
N TYR A 331 -3.45 21.09 1.75
CA TYR A 331 -4.21 21.50 2.92
C TYR A 331 -4.44 23.03 2.95
N GLY A 332 -5.67 23.44 3.27
CA GLY A 332 -6.03 24.85 3.48
C GLY A 332 -6.06 25.30 4.95
N SER A 333 -6.01 24.36 5.91
CA SER A 333 -6.02 24.60 7.36
C SER A 333 -5.17 23.53 8.04
N THR A 334 -4.64 23.82 9.23
CA THR A 334 -3.89 22.86 10.06
C THR A 334 -4.77 22.10 11.07
N SER A 335 -6.07 22.41 11.08
CA SER A 335 -7.05 21.80 11.98
C SER A 335 -7.25 20.34 11.66
N PHE A 336 -7.29 19.51 12.71
CA PHE A 336 -7.68 18.10 12.58
C PHE A 336 -9.10 17.93 12.03
N GLN A 337 -9.95 18.94 12.20
CA GLN A 337 -11.35 18.89 11.81
C GLN A 337 -11.59 19.25 10.34
N THR A 338 -10.54 19.54 9.57
CA THR A 338 -10.67 20.03 8.19
C THR A 338 -10.10 19.01 7.21
N LEU A 339 -10.90 18.66 6.20
CA LEU A 339 -10.45 17.81 5.09
C LEU A 339 -9.38 18.53 4.25
N PRO A 340 -8.54 17.78 3.51
CA PRO A 340 -7.71 18.38 2.46
C PRO A 340 -8.53 19.26 1.52
N ALA A 341 -7.95 20.38 1.10
CA ALA A 341 -8.61 21.32 0.20
C ALA A 341 -8.60 20.85 -1.25
N ASN A 342 -7.56 20.10 -1.65
CA ASN A 342 -7.42 19.50 -2.97
C ASN A 342 -6.36 18.38 -2.93
N TYR A 343 -6.13 17.73 -4.06
CA TYR A 343 -5.07 16.75 -4.27
C TYR A 343 -4.29 17.08 -5.55
N THR A 344 -2.97 16.92 -5.51
CA THR A 344 -2.12 16.94 -6.70
C THR A 344 -1.92 15.52 -7.19
N LEU A 345 -2.33 15.24 -8.43
CA LEU A 345 -2.10 13.94 -9.07
C LEU A 345 -0.58 13.70 -9.27
N LYS A 346 -0.12 12.50 -8.93
CA LYS A 346 1.24 12.02 -9.13
C LYS A 346 1.22 10.88 -10.15
N GLN A 347 1.86 11.05 -11.31
CA GLN A 347 1.82 10.12 -12.44
C GLN A 347 3.11 10.20 -13.28
N GLY A 348 3.30 9.25 -14.19
CA GLY A 348 4.51 9.10 -15.00
C GLY A 348 5.67 8.41 -14.26
N ASP A 349 6.80 8.29 -14.97
CA ASP A 349 8.05 7.72 -14.48
C ASP A 349 9.16 8.78 -14.53
N GLY A 350 9.75 9.10 -13.37
CA GLY A 350 10.86 10.05 -13.28
C GLY A 350 12.16 9.54 -13.88
N GLY A 351 12.28 8.23 -14.10
CA GLY A 351 13.49 7.62 -14.65
C GLY A 351 14.57 7.31 -13.61
N THR A 352 15.69 6.78 -14.09
CA THR A 352 16.87 6.51 -13.26
C THR A 352 17.49 7.83 -12.77
N GLY A 353 17.77 7.92 -11.47
CA GLY A 353 18.37 9.11 -10.86
C GLY A 353 17.41 10.29 -10.69
N ALA A 354 16.10 10.07 -10.86
CA ALA A 354 15.06 11.05 -10.63
C ALA A 354 15.15 11.70 -9.23
N ASP A 355 14.75 12.97 -9.16
CA ASP A 355 14.69 13.72 -7.91
C ASP A 355 13.60 13.12 -6.98
N THR A 356 13.84 13.20 -5.67
CA THR A 356 12.93 12.66 -4.63
C THR A 356 12.07 13.74 -3.96
N ASP A 357 12.08 14.98 -4.44
CA ASP A 357 11.23 16.07 -3.97
C ASP A 357 9.75 15.68 -4.09
N VAL A 358 8.98 16.00 -3.07
CA VAL A 358 7.54 15.70 -2.99
C VAL A 358 6.73 16.47 -4.04
N LEU A 359 7.28 17.57 -4.59
CA LEU A 359 6.65 18.42 -5.60
C LEU A 359 6.76 17.84 -7.02
N ASN A 360 7.59 16.83 -7.24
CA ASN A 360 7.71 16.19 -8.55
C ASN A 360 6.36 15.65 -9.06
N PRO A 361 6.15 15.60 -10.39
CA PRO A 361 4.87 15.18 -10.95
C PRO A 361 4.61 13.68 -10.86
N TYR A 362 5.62 12.86 -10.56
CA TYR A 362 5.53 11.41 -10.34
C TYR A 362 5.54 11.08 -8.85
N ILE A 363 5.23 9.82 -8.51
CA ILE A 363 5.29 9.37 -7.12
C ILE A 363 6.72 9.47 -6.60
N THR A 364 6.88 9.99 -5.39
CA THR A 364 8.16 9.96 -4.69
C THR A 364 8.03 9.37 -3.29
N ARG A 365 6.80 9.06 -2.85
CA ARG A 365 6.48 8.55 -1.51
C ARG A 365 5.50 7.39 -1.59
N GLU A 366 5.65 6.41 -0.70
CA GLU A 366 4.71 5.28 -0.63
C GLU A 366 3.29 5.76 -0.25
N TYR A 367 3.17 6.71 0.69
CA TYR A 367 1.85 7.16 1.15
C TYR A 367 1.01 7.75 0.02
N GLN A 368 1.62 8.30 -1.03
CA GLN A 368 0.90 8.92 -2.15
C GLN A 368 0.01 7.89 -2.85
N ILE A 369 0.44 6.63 -2.89
CA ILE A 369 -0.31 5.50 -3.47
C ILE A 369 -1.45 5.13 -2.54
N CYS A 370 -1.19 5.01 -1.23
CA CYS A 370 -2.21 4.65 -0.26
C CYS A 370 -3.33 5.70 -0.17
N LEU A 371 -2.97 6.99 -0.18
CA LEU A 371 -3.95 8.07 -0.05
C LEU A 371 -4.88 8.18 -1.26
N LYS A 372 -4.55 7.59 -2.41
CA LYS A 372 -5.48 7.45 -3.55
C LYS A 372 -6.80 6.79 -3.12
N CYS A 373 -6.73 5.70 -2.37
CA CYS A 373 -7.90 4.88 -2.03
C CYS A 373 -8.38 5.09 -0.57
N HIS A 374 -7.51 5.61 0.30
CA HIS A 374 -7.75 5.77 1.73
C HIS A 374 -8.04 7.22 2.16
N SER A 375 -8.40 8.10 1.20
CA SER A 375 -8.80 9.48 1.48
C SER A 375 -10.03 9.88 0.66
N ASP A 376 -10.52 11.09 0.90
CA ASP A 376 -11.62 11.69 0.14
C ASP A 376 -11.28 12.00 -1.33
N PHE A 377 -10.08 11.65 -1.80
CA PHE A 377 -9.79 11.51 -3.23
C PHE A 377 -10.59 10.36 -3.87
N GLY A 378 -10.58 9.18 -3.24
CA GLY A 378 -11.19 7.95 -3.77
C GLY A 378 -12.65 7.74 -3.39
N TYR A 379 -13.18 8.47 -2.41
CA TYR A 379 -14.57 8.39 -1.98
C TYR A 379 -15.11 9.76 -1.54
N ASP A 380 -16.41 9.88 -1.32
CA ASP A 380 -17.00 11.10 -0.75
C ASP A 380 -16.92 11.11 0.77
N ASP A 381 -16.48 12.23 1.33
CA ASP A 381 -16.43 12.46 2.77
C ASP A 381 -17.12 13.79 3.08
N ASN A 382 -18.26 13.72 3.74
CA ASN A 382 -19.02 14.88 4.21
C ASN A 382 -18.45 15.45 5.53
N ASN A 383 -17.34 14.88 6.02
CA ASN A 383 -16.65 15.24 7.26
C ASN A 383 -17.51 15.10 8.52
N VAL A 384 -18.62 14.36 8.45
CA VAL A 384 -19.50 14.09 9.59
C VAL A 384 -18.96 12.89 10.37
N GLN A 385 -18.97 13.04 11.69
CA GLN A 385 -18.53 12.05 12.67
C GLN A 385 -19.63 11.87 13.73
N PRO A 386 -19.75 10.69 14.35
CA PRO A 386 -18.90 9.50 14.17
C PRO A 386 -19.10 8.76 12.84
N VAL A 387 -20.32 8.83 12.29
CA VAL A 387 -20.73 8.16 11.07
C VAL A 387 -21.12 9.20 10.02
N GLY A 388 -20.55 9.08 8.82
CA GLY A 388 -20.80 9.93 7.67
C GLY A 388 -21.11 9.09 6.43
N ASN A 389 -20.67 9.55 5.27
CA ASN A 389 -20.77 8.84 3.98
C ASN A 389 -19.46 8.14 3.57
N ARG A 390 -18.52 7.98 4.53
CA ARG A 390 -17.28 7.25 4.33
C ARG A 390 -17.56 5.75 4.14
N PRO A 391 -16.61 4.98 3.56
CA PRO A 391 -16.81 3.55 3.38
C PRO A 391 -16.94 2.80 4.72
N ASP A 392 -17.92 1.90 4.79
CA ASP A 392 -18.14 1.05 5.95
C ASP A 392 -17.08 -0.06 6.05
N LEU A 393 -16.76 -0.49 7.27
CA LEU A 393 -16.04 -1.74 7.51
C LEU A 393 -16.90 -2.93 7.06
N GLY A 394 -16.27 -4.05 6.72
CA GLY A 394 -16.95 -5.25 6.22
C GLY A 394 -17.67 -5.08 4.88
N SER A 395 -17.50 -3.95 4.18
CA SER A 395 -18.10 -3.70 2.86
C SER A 395 -17.47 -4.52 1.73
N SER A 396 -16.32 -5.14 1.98
CA SER A 396 -15.60 -6.01 1.05
C SER A 396 -15.22 -7.33 1.71
N GLY A 397 -15.12 -8.39 0.90
CA GLY A 397 -14.61 -9.69 1.33
C GLY A 397 -13.14 -9.60 1.76
N GLY A 398 -12.79 -10.28 2.85
CA GLY A 398 -11.47 -10.16 3.45
C GLY A 398 -11.18 -8.78 4.08
N GLY A 399 -12.08 -7.81 3.98
CA GLY A 399 -11.95 -6.51 4.66
C GLY A 399 -12.05 -6.64 6.17
N THR A 400 -11.70 -5.56 6.88
CA THR A 400 -11.79 -5.54 8.35
C THR A 400 -13.23 -5.67 8.83
N SER A 401 -13.46 -6.53 9.81
CA SER A 401 -14.80 -6.81 10.33
C SER A 401 -15.45 -5.55 10.95
N PRO A 402 -16.75 -5.31 10.77
CA PRO A 402 -17.44 -4.20 11.45
C PRO A 402 -17.37 -4.34 12.97
N GLY A 403 -17.22 -3.22 13.68
CA GLY A 403 -17.18 -3.16 15.15
C GLY A 403 -15.82 -3.43 15.77
N VAL A 404 -14.79 -3.74 14.97
CA VAL A 404 -13.41 -3.87 15.46
C VAL A 404 -12.97 -2.55 16.09
N ASN A 405 -12.55 -2.62 17.36
CA ASN A 405 -12.26 -1.44 18.19
C ASN A 405 -13.40 -0.41 18.27
N GLY A 406 -14.64 -0.85 18.01
CA GLY A 406 -15.82 0.01 17.95
C GLY A 406 -16.02 0.75 16.65
N LEU A 407 -15.14 0.56 15.67
CA LEU A 407 -15.20 1.24 14.40
C LEU A 407 -16.23 0.56 13.48
N THR A 408 -17.07 1.35 12.84
CA THR A 408 -18.05 0.91 11.84
C THR A 408 -17.72 1.46 10.46
N GLN A 409 -17.03 2.61 10.37
CA GLN A 409 -16.58 3.21 9.11
C GLN A 409 -15.08 3.47 9.08
N TYR A 410 -14.45 3.29 7.91
CA TYR A 410 -13.07 3.69 7.72
C TYR A 410 -12.94 5.21 7.92
N THR A 411 -11.78 5.65 8.41
CA THR A 411 -11.48 7.07 8.55
C THR A 411 -10.74 7.62 7.34
N ASN A 412 -10.63 8.95 7.27
CA ASN A 412 -9.91 9.64 6.21
C ASN A 412 -8.44 9.83 6.58
N GLN A 413 -7.58 9.07 5.92
CA GLN A 413 -6.16 9.00 6.26
C GLN A 413 -5.41 10.28 5.89
N ALA A 414 -5.80 10.96 4.80
CA ALA A 414 -5.17 12.22 4.42
C ALA A 414 -5.44 13.33 5.45
N ARG A 415 -6.64 13.38 6.03
CA ARG A 415 -6.95 14.31 7.14
C ARG A 415 -6.09 14.00 8.38
N GLU A 416 -6.00 12.73 8.74
CA GLU A 416 -5.34 12.30 9.97
C GLU A 416 -3.83 12.50 9.93
N PHE A 417 -3.17 12.06 8.85
CA PHE A 417 -1.71 12.12 8.70
C PHE A 417 -1.14 13.50 8.42
N GLN A 418 -1.99 14.52 8.26
CA GLN A 418 -1.53 15.88 8.06
C GLN A 418 -0.45 16.26 9.09
N ALA A 419 0.69 16.70 8.58
CA ALA A 419 1.86 17.05 9.39
C ALA A 419 2.26 18.52 9.17
N PRO A 420 1.55 19.49 9.78
CA PRO A 420 1.84 20.92 9.58
C PRO A 420 3.26 21.28 10.02
N LEU A 421 3.99 22.02 9.18
CA LEU A 421 5.34 22.47 9.49
C LEU A 421 5.40 23.30 10.78
N THR A 422 4.42 24.16 10.99
CA THR A 422 4.27 25.02 12.18
C THR A 422 3.98 24.24 13.46
N HIS A 423 3.66 22.94 13.37
CA HIS A 423 3.33 22.09 14.51
C HIS A 423 4.48 21.13 14.87
N ARG A 424 5.60 21.17 14.11
CA ARG A 424 6.80 20.38 14.43
C ARG A 424 7.45 20.89 15.72
N GLY A 425 8.24 20.03 16.34
CA GLY A 425 8.87 20.33 17.63
C GLY A 425 7.85 20.33 18.77
N GLU A 426 8.17 21.06 19.84
CA GLU A 426 7.39 21.17 21.07
C GLU A 426 6.90 22.62 21.24
N GLY A 427 5.70 22.82 21.77
CA GLY A 427 5.18 24.16 22.09
C GLY A 427 3.69 24.32 21.79
N THR A 428 3.23 25.58 21.77
CA THR A 428 1.85 25.94 21.41
C THR A 428 1.74 26.12 19.91
N ALA A 429 0.81 25.39 19.28
CA ALA A 429 0.46 25.61 17.88
C ALA A 429 -0.98 26.11 17.75
N SER A 430 -1.21 27.01 16.79
CA SER A 430 -2.55 27.50 16.45
C SER A 430 -3.31 26.48 15.61
N ASP A 431 -4.65 26.53 15.65
CA ASP A 431 -5.51 25.78 14.71
C ASP A 431 -5.19 24.28 14.66
N THR A 432 -5.05 23.63 15.82
CA THR A 432 -4.86 22.17 15.91
C THR A 432 -6.18 21.42 15.77
N GLY A 433 -7.30 22.10 16.02
CA GLY A 433 -8.63 21.51 16.21
C GLY A 433 -8.97 21.24 17.69
N ALA A 434 -8.06 21.49 18.62
CA ALA A 434 -8.36 21.47 20.07
C ALA A 434 -9.16 22.70 20.49
N GLY A 435 -9.99 22.56 21.52
CA GLY A 435 -10.77 23.66 22.08
C GLY A 435 -9.89 24.81 22.60
N PRO A 436 -10.38 26.08 22.62
CA PRO A 436 -9.56 27.25 22.96
C PRO A 436 -8.87 27.19 24.34
N GLY A 437 -9.47 26.50 25.32
CA GLY A 437 -8.90 26.31 26.65
C GLY A 437 -7.72 25.34 26.71
N PHE A 438 -7.46 24.59 25.63
CA PHE A 438 -6.50 23.49 25.60
C PHE A 438 -5.38 23.70 24.58
N GLY A 439 -5.17 24.93 24.11
CA GLY A 439 -4.16 25.26 23.11
C GLY A 439 -2.73 25.38 23.66
N THR A 440 -2.56 25.81 24.92
CA THR A 440 -1.23 26.06 25.49
C THR A 440 -0.39 24.79 25.58
N ASN A 441 0.84 24.84 25.04
CA ASN A 441 1.77 23.72 24.86
C ASN A 441 1.18 22.51 24.14
N ASN A 442 0.11 22.71 23.39
CA ASN A 442 -0.56 21.68 22.61
C ASN A 442 -0.36 21.94 21.13
N HIS A 443 -0.23 20.86 20.38
CA HIS A 443 0.05 20.88 18.95
C HIS A 443 -0.47 19.58 18.32
N ARG A 444 -0.64 19.55 16.99
CA ARG A 444 -0.95 18.30 16.28
C ARG A 444 0.14 17.25 16.58
N SER A 445 -0.25 15.99 16.73
CA SER A 445 0.69 14.86 16.78
C SER A 445 0.39 13.89 15.65
N TRP A 446 1.41 13.15 15.22
CA TRP A 446 1.30 12.21 14.12
C TRP A 446 2.44 11.20 14.18
N HIS A 447 2.18 9.98 13.72
CA HIS A 447 3.22 9.08 13.25
C HIS A 447 3.80 9.63 11.95
N PRO A 448 5.13 9.65 11.78
CA PRO A 448 5.80 10.47 10.77
C PRO A 448 5.72 9.86 9.35
N VAL A 449 4.53 9.57 8.83
CA VAL A 449 4.34 9.04 7.47
C VAL A 449 4.61 10.12 6.41
N MET A 450 3.87 11.23 6.47
CA MET A 450 4.03 12.34 5.51
C MET A 450 5.24 13.21 5.82
N SER A 451 5.63 13.33 7.10
CA SER A 451 6.70 14.22 7.50
C SER A 451 7.28 13.94 8.87
N SER A 452 8.58 14.23 9.03
CA SER A 452 9.27 14.17 10.32
C SER A 452 8.56 15.01 11.38
N THR A 453 8.53 14.53 12.62
CA THR A 453 7.91 15.27 13.72
C THR A 453 8.71 16.49 14.19
N GLY A 454 10.01 16.56 13.87
CA GLY A 454 10.94 17.60 14.35
C GLY A 454 11.20 17.55 15.86
N ARG A 455 10.72 16.52 16.55
CA ARG A 455 10.80 16.37 18.01
C ARG A 455 11.96 15.43 18.34
N THR A 456 13.16 15.95 18.53
CA THR A 456 14.30 15.09 18.90
C THR A 456 14.14 14.51 20.32
N ALA A 457 15.00 13.57 20.70
CA ALA A 457 15.02 13.04 22.07
C ALA A 457 15.16 14.18 23.11
N GLY A 458 16.04 15.15 22.85
CA GLY A 458 16.21 16.34 23.70
C GLY A 458 14.96 17.22 23.77
N VAL A 459 14.31 17.47 22.62
CA VAL A 459 13.04 18.25 22.58
C VAL A 459 11.92 17.53 23.34
N ARG A 460 11.91 16.19 23.32
CA ARG A 460 10.95 15.38 24.06
C ARG A 460 11.31 15.19 25.53
N ASN A 461 12.42 15.70 26.03
CA ASN A 461 12.98 15.32 27.33
C ASN A 461 12.88 13.79 27.55
N MET A 462 13.36 13.05 26.56
CA MET A 462 13.27 11.60 26.47
C MET A 462 14.67 11.02 26.29
N SER A 463 14.89 9.84 26.85
CA SER A 463 16.15 9.13 26.70
C SER A 463 16.39 8.72 25.25
N ALA A 464 17.58 9.05 24.75
CA ALA A 464 18.08 8.55 23.48
C ALA A 464 18.84 7.21 23.64
N SER A 465 19.18 6.78 24.86
CA SER A 465 20.17 5.73 25.11
C SER A 465 19.59 4.38 25.56
N THR A 466 18.38 4.34 26.12
CA THR A 466 17.76 3.10 26.62
C THR A 466 16.69 2.53 25.70
N ASN A 467 16.67 2.98 24.43
CA ASN A 467 15.77 2.49 23.38
C ASN A 467 14.28 2.57 23.79
N LEU A 468 13.84 3.75 24.22
CA LEU A 468 12.41 4.08 24.35
C LEU A 468 11.66 3.72 23.06
N PHE A 469 12.23 4.15 21.93
CA PHE A 469 11.88 3.62 20.61
C PHE A 469 12.88 2.55 20.20
N LEU A 470 12.39 1.58 19.45
CA LEU A 470 13.18 0.50 18.86
C LEU A 470 13.77 0.97 17.53
N ALA A 471 14.76 0.22 17.02
CA ALA A 471 15.38 0.53 15.75
C ALA A 471 14.35 0.45 14.60
N PRO A 472 14.48 1.30 13.57
CA PRO A 472 15.52 2.32 13.36
C PRO A 472 15.21 3.69 14.01
N TRP A 473 14.10 3.81 14.73
CA TRP A 473 13.59 5.09 15.27
C TRP A 473 14.24 5.52 16.60
N SER A 474 15.29 4.85 17.05
CA SER A 474 15.97 5.12 18.33
C SER A 474 17.11 6.14 18.21
N GLY A 475 17.63 6.63 19.34
CA GLY A 475 18.80 7.50 19.38
C GLY A 475 18.64 8.81 18.58
N ALA A 476 19.60 9.11 17.70
CA ALA A 476 19.59 10.32 16.88
C ALA A 476 18.50 10.34 15.79
N SER A 477 17.89 9.18 15.49
CA SER A 477 16.78 9.06 14.54
C SER A 477 15.47 9.64 15.06
N ILE A 478 15.36 9.81 16.38
CA ILE A 478 14.13 10.23 17.04
C ILE A 478 13.68 11.58 16.48
N GLY A 479 12.51 11.58 15.83
CA GLY A 479 11.84 12.76 15.31
C GLY A 479 12.44 13.40 14.05
N THR A 480 13.53 12.86 13.51
CA THR A 480 14.18 13.37 12.28
C THR A 480 13.78 12.57 11.03
N GLN A 481 13.28 11.35 11.21
CA GLN A 481 12.92 10.43 10.12
C GLN A 481 11.42 10.39 9.85
N SER A 482 11.07 9.84 8.69
CA SER A 482 9.71 9.42 8.35
C SER A 482 9.59 7.90 8.32
N MET A 483 8.37 7.38 8.19
CA MET A 483 8.08 5.95 8.19
C MET A 483 7.15 5.57 7.05
N TYR A 484 7.14 4.30 6.67
CA TYR A 484 6.31 3.72 5.61
C TYR A 484 4.95 3.29 6.15
N CYS A 485 3.91 3.33 5.33
CA CYS A 485 2.62 2.70 5.65
C CYS A 485 2.83 1.20 5.90
N SER A 486 3.71 0.57 5.12
CA SER A 486 4.09 -0.83 5.28
C SER A 486 4.91 -1.14 6.54
N ASP A 487 5.34 -0.16 7.34
CA ASP A 487 5.90 -0.43 8.68
C ASP A 487 4.81 -0.85 9.68
N CYS A 488 3.57 -0.43 9.45
CA CYS A 488 2.41 -0.80 10.27
C CYS A 488 1.55 -1.88 9.61
N HIS A 489 1.41 -1.80 8.28
CA HIS A 489 0.50 -2.63 7.51
C HIS A 489 1.23 -3.74 6.72
N GLY A 490 0.77 -4.97 6.91
CA GLY A 490 1.28 -6.18 6.25
C GLY A 490 1.06 -7.42 7.10
N SER A 491 1.60 -8.54 6.63
CA SER A 491 1.55 -9.81 7.35
C SER A 491 2.27 -9.72 8.69
N ALA A 492 1.79 -10.51 9.66
CA ALA A 492 2.25 -10.42 11.05
C ALA A 492 3.77 -10.63 11.17
N THR A 493 4.42 -9.79 11.98
CA THR A 493 5.86 -9.85 12.23
C THR A 493 6.17 -10.24 13.67
N ALA A 494 7.43 -10.64 13.91
CA ALA A 494 7.92 -10.94 15.25
C ALA A 494 7.88 -9.70 16.16
N VAL A 495 7.81 -9.93 17.48
CA VAL A 495 7.83 -8.86 18.49
C VAL A 495 9.11 -8.04 18.35
N GLY A 496 8.99 -6.71 18.45
CA GLY A 496 10.13 -5.80 18.41
C GLY A 496 10.67 -5.47 17.02
N THR A 497 10.03 -5.93 15.94
CA THR A 497 10.43 -5.57 14.57
C THR A 497 9.23 -5.48 13.62
N VAL A 498 9.28 -4.52 12.69
CA VAL A 498 8.34 -4.47 11.57
C VAL A 498 8.87 -5.21 10.34
N GLU A 499 10.09 -5.74 10.38
CA GLU A 499 10.66 -6.48 9.26
C GLU A 499 9.99 -7.86 9.13
N PRO A 500 9.43 -8.20 7.96
CA PRO A 500 8.98 -9.55 7.65
C PRO A 500 10.12 -10.58 7.74
N ASN A 501 9.75 -11.81 8.05
CA ASN A 501 10.71 -12.91 8.17
C ASN A 501 11.38 -13.21 6.83
N GLY A 502 12.68 -13.53 6.86
CA GLY A 502 13.46 -13.90 5.68
C GLY A 502 14.18 -12.73 4.99
N GLY A 503 13.99 -11.49 5.45
CA GLY A 503 14.70 -10.33 4.92
C GLY A 503 14.28 -9.97 3.50
N GLU A 504 15.25 -9.66 2.64
CA GLU A 504 15.03 -9.21 1.26
C GLU A 504 14.27 -10.21 0.39
N ASP A 505 14.64 -11.49 0.52
CA ASP A 505 14.10 -12.61 -0.24
C ASP A 505 13.04 -13.38 0.57
N GLY A 506 12.54 -12.74 1.62
CA GLY A 506 11.60 -13.32 2.57
C GLY A 506 10.14 -13.08 2.23
N ASN A 507 9.34 -13.02 3.29
CA ASN A 507 7.93 -12.65 3.18
C ASN A 507 7.79 -11.26 2.55
N PRO A 508 6.78 -11.06 1.69
CA PRO A 508 6.60 -9.80 0.99
C PRO A 508 6.34 -8.66 1.97
N TRP A 509 6.87 -7.48 1.65
CA TRP A 509 6.51 -6.24 2.32
C TRP A 509 5.28 -5.62 1.66
N GLY A 510 4.42 -4.99 2.46
CA GLY A 510 3.26 -4.25 1.97
C GLY A 510 1.92 -4.80 2.47
N PRO A 511 0.82 -4.05 2.25
CA PRO A 511 -0.49 -4.32 2.82
C PRO A 511 -1.28 -5.35 2.01
N HIS A 512 -0.71 -6.53 1.72
CA HIS A 512 -1.40 -7.59 0.98
C HIS A 512 -2.47 -8.28 1.85
N GLY A 513 -2.05 -8.82 3.01
CA GLY A 513 -2.93 -9.44 3.98
C GLY A 513 -2.27 -9.73 5.33
N SER A 514 -3.08 -10.03 6.34
CA SER A 514 -2.67 -10.29 7.71
C SER A 514 -3.67 -11.19 8.44
N SER A 515 -3.22 -11.81 9.53
CA SER A 515 -4.11 -12.44 10.51
C SER A 515 -4.76 -11.41 11.46
N ASN A 516 -4.31 -10.15 11.43
CA ASN A 516 -4.84 -9.08 12.28
C ASN A 516 -5.70 -8.12 11.45
N GLU A 517 -6.79 -7.64 12.06
CA GLU A 517 -7.66 -6.60 11.51
C GLU A 517 -6.88 -5.36 11.06
N PHE A 518 -7.39 -4.64 10.07
CA PHE A 518 -6.72 -3.53 9.36
C PHE A 518 -5.39 -3.88 8.67
N ILE A 519 -5.17 -5.17 8.38
CA ILE A 519 -3.95 -5.69 7.75
C ILE A 519 -2.72 -5.30 8.59
N LEU A 520 -2.76 -5.50 9.90
CA LEU A 520 -1.70 -5.02 10.81
C LEU A 520 -0.61 -6.07 11.07
N LYS A 521 0.63 -5.61 11.23
CA LYS A 521 1.79 -6.46 11.58
C LYS A 521 1.74 -7.02 13.01
N GLY A 522 0.84 -6.51 13.85
CA GLY A 522 0.55 -7.05 15.17
C GLY A 522 -0.87 -6.69 15.63
N PRO A 523 -1.40 -7.35 16.66
CA PRO A 523 -2.73 -7.07 17.18
C PRO A 523 -2.85 -5.64 17.73
N TRP A 524 -3.96 -4.99 17.42
CA TRP A 524 -4.33 -3.68 17.96
C TRP A 524 -5.75 -3.73 18.51
N SER A 525 -5.88 -3.67 19.83
CA SER A 525 -7.19 -3.67 20.49
C SER A 525 -7.15 -2.99 21.86
N GLN A 526 -8.30 -2.99 22.55
CA GLN A 526 -8.42 -2.49 23.92
C GLN A 526 -7.46 -3.16 24.91
N THR A 527 -6.96 -4.37 24.60
CA THR A 527 -6.01 -5.08 25.46
C THR A 527 -4.54 -4.80 25.09
N THR A 528 -4.26 -4.01 24.06
CA THR A 528 -2.90 -3.64 23.69
C THR A 528 -2.24 -2.89 24.85
N GLY A 529 -1.11 -3.42 25.30
CA GLY A 529 -0.43 -3.00 26.53
C GLY A 529 -0.46 -4.05 27.64
N ASN A 530 -1.39 -5.03 27.58
CA ASN A 530 -1.37 -6.15 28.54
C ASN A 530 -0.10 -7.02 28.39
N ASN A 531 0.43 -7.14 27.17
CA ASN A 531 1.64 -7.88 26.84
C ASN A 531 2.40 -7.20 25.67
N ASN A 532 3.56 -7.75 25.31
CA ASN A 532 4.45 -7.19 24.29
C ASN A 532 4.09 -7.55 22.84
N THR A 533 2.99 -8.26 22.57
CA THR A 533 2.68 -8.71 21.20
C THR A 533 1.96 -7.66 20.37
N GLY A 534 1.43 -6.60 20.98
CA GLY A 534 0.70 -5.54 20.30
C GLY A 534 1.50 -4.80 19.22
N LEU A 535 0.78 -4.20 18.25
CA LEU A 535 1.36 -3.46 17.11
C LEU A 535 2.39 -2.41 17.55
N CYS A 536 2.05 -1.60 18.55
CA CYS A 536 2.90 -0.50 19.02
C CYS A 536 4.30 -0.99 19.44
N PHE A 537 4.39 -2.21 19.95
CA PHE A 537 5.65 -2.77 20.46
C PHE A 537 6.55 -3.36 19.37
N ARG A 538 6.23 -3.11 18.09
CA ARG A 538 7.20 -3.23 17.00
C ARG A 538 8.17 -2.03 16.92
N CYS A 539 7.75 -0.88 17.44
CA CYS A 539 8.53 0.37 17.39
C CYS A 539 8.73 1.00 18.78
N HIS A 540 7.91 0.67 19.77
CA HIS A 540 7.96 1.20 21.13
C HIS A 540 8.40 0.13 22.13
N SER A 541 9.20 0.50 23.14
CA SER A 541 9.58 -0.42 24.21
C SER A 541 8.38 -0.77 25.10
N PHE A 542 8.00 -2.04 25.11
CA PHE A 542 6.93 -2.55 25.98
C PHE A 542 7.20 -2.25 27.46
N ALA A 543 8.42 -2.52 27.93
CA ALA A 543 8.79 -2.32 29.33
C ALA A 543 8.64 -0.85 29.75
N ASN A 544 9.02 0.09 28.88
CA ASN A 544 9.01 1.51 29.22
C ASN A 544 7.63 2.18 29.08
N TYR A 545 6.74 1.67 28.23
CA TYR A 545 5.44 2.31 27.96
C TYR A 545 4.24 1.62 28.60
N ALA A 546 4.31 0.33 28.92
CA ALA A 546 3.16 -0.43 29.41
C ALA A 546 3.31 -0.92 30.85
N THR A 547 4.52 -1.11 31.36
CA THR A 547 4.75 -1.78 32.64
C THR A 547 5.25 -0.83 33.72
N GLU A 548 5.24 -1.28 34.98
CA GLU A 548 5.89 -0.56 36.10
C GLU A 548 7.43 -0.61 36.06
N ALA A 549 7.99 -1.33 35.08
CA ALA A 549 9.42 -1.32 34.88
C ALA A 549 9.89 0.12 34.66
N ASN A 550 10.97 0.47 35.35
CA ASN A 550 11.60 1.78 35.26
C ASN A 550 10.86 2.94 35.95
N GLU A 551 10.00 2.65 36.94
CA GLU A 551 9.48 3.66 37.88
C GLU A 551 10.57 4.22 38.80
N GLY A 552 10.48 5.51 39.13
CA GLY A 552 11.42 6.29 39.92
C GLY A 552 12.23 7.30 39.10
N ASP A 553 13.13 8.01 39.79
CA ASP A 553 14.18 8.81 39.17
C ASP A 553 15.24 7.89 38.56
N ARG A 554 15.00 7.49 37.31
CA ARG A 554 15.91 6.61 36.57
C ARG A 554 16.49 7.39 35.41
N GLY A 555 17.60 8.05 35.67
CA GLY A 555 18.43 8.67 34.65
C GLY A 555 18.63 7.72 33.47
N GLY A 556 18.24 8.16 32.29
CA GLY A 556 18.27 7.38 31.05
C GLY A 556 16.98 6.66 30.72
N PHE A 557 15.88 6.74 31.48
CA PHE A 557 14.57 6.14 31.11
C PHE A 557 13.48 7.18 30.91
N GLU A 558 13.86 8.44 30.72
CA GLU A 558 12.95 9.55 30.51
C GLU A 558 12.04 9.26 29.29
N SER A 559 10.72 9.42 29.42
CA SER A 559 9.76 9.15 28.32
C SER A 559 9.16 10.40 27.69
N GLY A 560 9.53 11.59 28.20
CA GLY A 560 8.87 12.85 27.90
C GLY A 560 7.53 13.06 28.58
N PHE A 561 6.85 11.98 28.97
CA PHE A 561 5.81 12.00 30.00
C PHE A 561 6.48 11.77 31.35
N GLY A 562 7.18 12.79 31.83
CA GLY A 562 7.92 12.79 33.10
C GLY A 562 7.63 14.05 33.90
N CYS A 563 7.98 14.03 35.18
CA CYS A 563 8.01 15.21 36.05
C CYS A 563 9.46 15.58 36.37
N ASP A 564 9.76 16.89 36.42
CA ASP A 564 11.06 17.41 36.85
C ASP A 564 10.97 17.99 38.27
N SER A 565 11.63 17.32 39.22
CA SER A 565 11.70 17.74 40.62
C SER A 565 12.46 19.07 40.85
N GLY A 566 13.30 19.49 39.89
CA GLY A 566 14.10 20.72 40.00
C GLY A 566 13.30 22.02 39.80
N ALA A 567 12.11 21.93 39.20
CA ALA A 567 11.29 23.11 38.90
C ALA A 567 10.40 23.54 40.09
N PHE A 568 10.06 22.64 41.03
CA PHE A 568 9.10 22.93 42.11
C PHE A 568 9.40 22.15 43.42
N PRO A 569 9.95 22.82 44.47
CA PRO A 569 10.36 22.17 45.72
C PRO A 569 9.25 21.57 46.60
N SER A 570 7.98 21.87 46.30
CA SER A 570 6.82 21.43 47.10
C SER A 570 6.27 20.07 46.69
N PHE A 571 6.83 19.43 45.65
CA PHE A 571 6.33 18.17 45.09
C PHE A 571 7.46 17.17 44.85
N ASP A 572 7.44 16.06 45.56
CA ASP A 572 8.42 14.96 45.46
C ASP A 572 8.06 13.99 44.33
N CYS A 573 7.78 14.50 43.12
CA CYS A 573 7.70 13.65 41.94
C CYS A 573 9.06 13.66 41.26
N LYS A 574 9.75 12.52 41.39
CA LYS A 574 11.04 12.28 40.75
C LYS A 574 10.93 11.34 39.56
N ASP A 575 9.71 10.96 39.17
CA ASP A 575 9.47 10.00 38.10
C ASP A 575 9.71 10.62 36.73
N THR A 576 10.83 10.25 36.12
CA THR A 576 11.17 10.64 34.75
C THR A 576 10.34 9.91 33.69
N ASN A 577 9.61 8.87 34.09
CA ASN A 577 8.66 8.13 33.27
C ASN A 577 7.35 7.83 34.01
N LEU A 578 6.36 8.70 33.81
CA LEU A 578 5.05 8.58 34.42
C LEU A 578 4.21 7.42 33.87
N HIS A 579 4.57 6.79 32.73
CA HIS A 579 3.92 5.53 32.32
C HIS A 579 4.16 4.44 33.38
N ALA A 580 5.42 4.28 33.80
CA ALA A 580 5.79 3.30 34.80
C ALA A 580 5.17 3.60 36.17
N LEU A 581 5.10 4.89 36.55
CA LEU A 581 4.38 5.31 37.75
C LEU A 581 2.91 4.91 37.69
N HIS A 582 2.18 5.22 36.61
CA HIS A 582 0.76 4.88 36.51
C HIS A 582 0.54 3.36 36.50
N ALA A 583 1.37 2.58 35.80
CA ALA A 583 1.28 1.12 35.82
C ALA A 583 1.41 0.57 37.25
N LYS A 584 2.38 1.08 38.02
CA LYS A 584 2.60 0.71 39.43
C LYS A 584 1.42 1.10 40.32
N ARG A 585 0.87 2.30 40.13
CA ARG A 585 -0.25 2.81 40.95
C ARG A 585 -1.55 2.06 40.70
N ILE A 586 -1.84 1.73 39.46
CA ILE A 586 -3.02 0.92 39.09
C ILE A 586 -2.79 -0.56 39.44
N GLY A 587 -1.52 -1.00 39.51
CA GLY A 587 -1.16 -2.38 39.83
C GLY A 587 -1.31 -3.34 38.65
N THR A 588 -1.27 -2.82 37.42
CA THR A 588 -1.37 -3.60 36.18
C THR A 588 -0.67 -2.88 35.02
N ASN A 589 -0.43 -3.60 33.93
CA ASN A 589 0.10 -2.99 32.72
C ASN A 589 -0.92 -2.00 32.13
N LEU A 590 -0.45 -0.84 31.67
CA LEU A 590 -1.28 0.18 31.04
C LEU A 590 -1.81 -0.31 29.70
N ARG A 591 -3.11 -0.10 29.48
CA ARG A 591 -3.73 -0.25 28.16
C ARG A 591 -3.63 1.10 27.43
N CYS A 592 -3.07 1.09 26.22
CA CYS A 592 -2.75 2.34 25.52
C CYS A 592 -3.99 3.21 25.25
N MET A 593 -5.14 2.59 24.94
CA MET A 593 -6.38 3.30 24.59
C MET A 593 -7.05 4.02 25.78
N TRP A 594 -6.62 3.79 27.02
CA TRP A 594 -7.06 4.60 28.16
C TRP A 594 -6.63 6.07 28.01
N CYS A 595 -5.48 6.32 27.40
CA CYS A 595 -4.86 7.64 27.29
C CYS A 595 -4.67 8.12 25.84
N HIS A 596 -4.57 7.21 24.87
CA HIS A 596 -4.31 7.53 23.48
C HIS A 596 -5.49 7.24 22.58
N VAL A 597 -5.57 7.93 21.45
CA VAL A 597 -6.61 7.67 20.44
C VAL A 597 -6.51 6.28 19.84
N THR A 598 -7.67 5.72 19.47
CA THR A 598 -7.80 4.38 18.87
C THR A 598 -7.22 4.29 17.46
N VAL A 599 -7.17 5.41 16.72
CA VAL A 599 -6.59 5.48 15.37
C VAL A 599 -5.26 6.23 15.45
N PRO A 600 -4.12 5.53 15.49
CA PRO A 600 -2.83 6.12 15.81
C PRO A 600 -2.16 6.73 14.57
N HIS A 601 -2.87 7.44 13.71
CA HIS A 601 -2.24 8.10 12.55
C HIS A 601 -1.77 9.50 12.92
N GLY A 602 -2.71 10.41 13.13
CA GLY A 602 -2.46 11.73 13.69
C GLY A 602 -3.68 12.27 14.42
N TRP A 603 -3.46 13.28 15.26
CA TRP A 603 -4.45 13.76 16.21
C TRP A 603 -4.33 15.26 16.51
N LYS A 604 -5.44 15.85 16.99
CA LYS A 604 -5.53 17.26 17.38
C LYS A 604 -4.64 17.64 18.57
N ASN A 605 -4.37 16.69 19.47
CA ASN A 605 -3.57 16.94 20.68
C ASN A 605 -2.19 16.30 20.58
N LYS A 606 -1.23 16.81 21.37
CA LYS A 606 0.12 16.25 21.47
C LYS A 606 0.09 14.82 22.00
N GLY A 607 1.10 14.03 21.63
CA GLY A 607 1.28 12.66 22.13
C GLY A 607 0.15 11.68 21.78
N LEU A 608 -0.67 11.98 20.75
CA LEU A 608 -1.88 11.24 20.40
C LEU A 608 -2.86 11.12 21.59
N LEU A 609 -2.82 12.08 22.52
CA LEU A 609 -3.60 12.02 23.76
C LEU A 609 -5.07 12.36 23.51
N VAL A 610 -5.96 11.50 24.02
CA VAL A 610 -7.37 11.87 24.16
C VAL A 610 -7.48 12.98 25.22
N ASN A 611 -8.53 13.80 25.13
CA ASN A 611 -8.86 14.69 26.24
C ASN A 611 -10.37 14.72 26.43
N LEU A 612 -10.85 14.08 27.50
CA LEU A 612 -12.27 14.01 27.80
C LEU A 612 -12.83 15.33 28.35
N ASN A 613 -12.00 16.36 28.55
CA ASN A 613 -12.45 17.73 28.76
C ASN A 613 -12.77 18.47 27.43
N ASP A 614 -12.37 17.92 26.27
CA ASP A 614 -12.42 18.55 24.96
C ASP A 614 -12.94 17.60 23.87
N ARG A 615 -14.09 16.94 24.12
CA ARG A 615 -14.72 16.12 23.09
C ARG A 615 -15.47 17.01 22.11
N GLY A 616 -15.03 17.03 20.87
CA GLY A 616 -15.54 17.94 19.84
C GLY A 616 -16.27 17.21 18.70
N PRO A 617 -16.31 17.83 17.51
CA PRO A 617 -16.93 17.26 16.32
C PRO A 617 -16.42 15.87 15.97
N GLU A 618 -15.17 15.55 16.31
CA GLU A 618 -14.58 14.23 16.06
C GLU A 618 -15.24 13.08 16.86
N ALA A 619 -16.06 13.42 17.86
CA ALA A 619 -16.88 12.49 18.64
C ALA A 619 -18.40 12.72 18.41
N GLY A 620 -18.78 13.48 17.38
CA GLY A 620 -20.17 13.85 17.10
C GLY A 620 -20.72 14.98 17.98
N SER A 621 -19.89 15.65 18.79
CA SER A 621 -20.31 16.79 19.60
C SER A 621 -20.22 18.10 18.79
N PRO A 622 -21.27 18.94 18.74
CA PRO A 622 -21.25 20.20 17.98
C PRO A 622 -20.25 21.23 18.53
N SER A 623 -19.88 21.09 19.80
CA SER A 623 -18.88 21.93 20.47
C SER A 623 -18.07 21.11 21.46
N PRO A 624 -16.84 21.53 21.80
CA PRO A 624 -16.07 20.98 22.91
C PRO A 624 -16.90 20.80 24.18
N ALA A 625 -16.91 19.59 24.73
CA ALA A 625 -17.62 19.27 25.96
C ALA A 625 -16.88 18.23 26.82
N GLU A 626 -16.93 18.44 28.13
CA GLU A 626 -16.44 17.48 29.10
C GLU A 626 -17.31 16.21 29.14
N PHE A 627 -16.70 15.04 29.35
CA PHE A 627 -17.42 13.81 29.69
C PHE A 627 -17.58 13.68 31.20
N PRO A 628 -18.82 13.53 31.70
CA PRO A 628 -19.06 13.18 33.11
C PRO A 628 -18.45 11.82 33.44
N MET A 629 -17.56 11.78 34.43
CA MET A 629 -17.05 10.55 35.05
C MET A 629 -16.77 10.82 36.52
N ASP A 630 -17.25 9.95 37.41
CA ASP A 630 -17.03 10.03 38.86
C ASP A 630 -16.66 8.69 39.50
N ALA A 631 -16.53 7.62 38.70
CA ALA A 631 -16.13 6.30 39.17
C ALA A 631 -15.05 5.63 38.32
N SER A 632 -14.31 4.73 38.95
CA SER A 632 -13.26 3.91 38.31
C SER A 632 -13.75 3.05 37.13
N GLY A 633 -15.04 2.69 37.10
CA GLY A 633 -15.65 1.97 35.98
C GLY A 633 -15.99 2.83 34.76
N ASP A 634 -16.04 4.16 34.89
CA ASP A 634 -16.57 5.04 33.83
C ASP A 634 -15.55 5.25 32.73
N ALA A 635 -15.81 4.82 31.51
CA ALA A 635 -14.92 5.08 30.38
C ALA A 635 -15.71 5.59 29.18
N TYR A 636 -15.07 6.42 28.37
CA TYR A 636 -15.69 6.94 27.16
C TYR A 636 -15.31 6.10 25.94
N SER A 637 -16.31 5.63 25.22
CA SER A 637 -16.15 4.96 23.93
C SER A 637 -17.05 5.64 22.91
N GLN A 638 -16.42 6.15 21.85
CA GLN A 638 -17.09 6.73 20.70
C GLN A 638 -16.16 6.59 19.50
N GLU A 639 -16.64 5.90 18.48
CA GLU A 639 -15.89 5.78 17.24
C GLU A 639 -15.69 7.16 16.59
N PRO A 640 -14.63 7.33 15.78
CA PRO A 640 -13.58 6.35 15.54
C PRO A 640 -12.42 6.45 16.55
N TYR A 641 -12.35 7.53 17.34
CA TYR A 641 -11.12 7.92 18.04
C TYR A 641 -11.04 7.58 19.52
N TYR A 642 -12.17 7.31 20.19
CA TYR A 642 -12.21 7.05 21.63
C TYR A 642 -12.63 5.61 21.90
N ARG A 643 -11.83 4.87 22.65
CA ARG A 643 -12.17 3.51 23.07
C ARG A 643 -11.68 3.23 24.48
N ASN A 644 -12.60 3.03 25.42
CA ASN A 644 -12.32 2.97 26.86
C ASN A 644 -11.42 4.13 27.33
N ALA A 645 -11.59 5.32 26.74
CA ALA A 645 -10.81 6.49 27.07
C ALA A 645 -11.12 6.96 28.49
N LYS A 646 -10.08 7.41 29.19
CA LYS A 646 -10.10 7.86 30.60
C LYS A 646 -9.47 9.23 30.82
N LEU A 647 -8.52 9.61 29.96
CA LEU A 647 -7.69 10.79 30.21
C LEU A 647 -8.46 12.11 30.12
N LYS A 648 -8.37 12.91 31.19
CA LYS A 648 -8.75 14.32 31.25
C LYS A 648 -7.51 15.19 31.49
N VAL A 649 -7.25 16.13 30.59
CA VAL A 649 -6.15 17.10 30.67
C VAL A 649 -6.74 18.51 30.80
N ILE A 650 -6.32 19.23 31.84
CA ILE A 650 -6.69 20.62 32.10
C ILE A 650 -5.68 21.55 31.44
N THR A 651 -4.39 21.19 31.49
CA THR A 651 -3.31 21.97 30.87
C THR A 651 -2.27 21.01 30.30
N PHE A 652 -1.97 21.12 29.01
CA PHE A 652 -0.87 20.36 28.44
C PHE A 652 0.46 20.94 28.95
N ALA A 653 1.30 20.09 29.53
CA ALA A 653 2.62 20.49 30.00
C ALA A 653 3.67 20.33 28.89
N PRO A 654 4.77 21.11 28.93
CA PRO A 654 5.98 20.79 28.16
C PRO A 654 6.50 19.40 28.53
N ALA A 655 7.20 18.75 27.61
CA ALA A 655 7.79 17.43 27.86
C ALA A 655 8.71 17.43 29.09
N GLY A 656 8.50 16.45 29.98
CA GLY A 656 9.16 16.34 31.29
C GLY A 656 8.69 17.33 32.36
N GLY A 657 7.74 18.22 32.05
CA GLY A 657 7.16 19.18 32.99
C GLY A 657 5.77 18.78 33.50
N TRP A 658 5.37 17.52 33.36
CA TRP A 658 4.03 17.07 33.73
C TRP A 658 3.85 16.98 35.24
N GLN A 659 2.68 17.41 35.72
CA GLN A 659 2.27 17.42 37.12
C GLN A 659 0.86 16.88 37.26
N GLU A 660 0.49 16.41 38.46
CA GLU A 660 -0.87 15.97 38.74
C GLU A 660 -1.92 17.07 38.48
N SER A 661 -1.59 18.33 38.80
CA SER A 661 -2.46 19.49 38.58
C SER A 661 -2.79 19.74 37.10
N ASN A 662 -2.06 19.11 36.17
CA ASN A 662 -2.37 19.15 34.75
C ASN A 662 -3.53 18.23 34.36
N CYS A 663 -3.93 17.32 35.23
CA CYS A 663 -4.91 16.27 34.96
C CYS A 663 -6.18 16.45 35.82
N GLY A 664 -7.28 15.91 35.29
CA GLY A 664 -8.57 15.87 35.98
C GLY A 664 -9.65 16.76 35.37
N SER A 665 -10.73 16.93 36.12
CA SER A 665 -11.94 17.61 35.67
C SER A 665 -11.69 19.05 35.24
N ALA A 666 -12.35 19.49 34.17
CA ALA A 666 -12.44 20.92 33.85
C ALA A 666 -13.47 21.65 34.73
N GLY A 667 -14.12 20.93 35.66
CA GLY A 667 -15.04 21.48 36.64
C GLY A 667 -16.47 21.65 36.12
N THR A 668 -16.83 21.02 35.00
CA THR A 668 -18.20 21.08 34.49
C THR A 668 -19.15 20.48 35.51
N SER A 669 -20.08 21.30 36.02
CA SER A 669 -21.07 20.89 37.01
C SER A 669 -22.20 20.11 36.35
N SER A 670 -21.95 18.83 36.05
CA SER A 670 -22.92 17.87 35.51
C SER A 670 -23.12 16.70 36.48
N PRO A 671 -24.33 16.12 36.58
CA PRO A 671 -24.54 14.90 37.35
C PRO A 671 -23.59 13.78 36.88
N GLY A 672 -22.98 13.06 37.83
CA GLY A 672 -22.04 11.98 37.51
C GLY A 672 -20.65 12.46 37.08
N ASN A 673 -20.29 13.72 37.35
CA ASN A 673 -18.95 14.23 37.08
C ASN A 673 -18.23 14.57 38.38
N ASP A 674 -17.09 13.93 38.61
CA ASP A 674 -16.14 14.41 39.61
C ASP A 674 -15.58 15.77 39.14
N THR A 675 -15.53 16.73 40.06
CA THR A 675 -15.03 18.09 39.83
C THR A 675 -13.62 18.30 40.40
N GLN A 676 -13.05 17.27 41.01
CA GLN A 676 -11.69 17.28 41.52
C GLN A 676 -10.65 17.31 40.40
N THR A 677 -9.42 17.62 40.79
CA THR A 677 -8.25 17.66 39.89
C THR A 677 -7.08 16.92 40.54
N GLY A 678 -6.07 16.56 39.75
CA GLY A 678 -4.87 15.93 40.25
C GLY A 678 -5.09 14.59 40.94
N ARG A 679 -4.40 14.38 42.07
CA ARG A 679 -4.35 13.09 42.75
C ARG A 679 -5.71 12.61 43.23
N ASP A 680 -6.51 13.51 43.77
CA ASP A 680 -7.83 13.14 44.30
C ASP A 680 -8.74 12.63 43.18
N TRP A 681 -8.76 13.34 42.04
CA TRP A 681 -9.48 12.88 40.85
C TRP A 681 -8.95 11.54 40.31
N MET A 682 -7.63 11.38 40.21
CA MET A 682 -7.04 10.13 39.72
C MET A 682 -7.36 8.95 40.62
N LYS A 683 -7.37 9.16 41.94
CA LYS A 683 -7.74 8.13 42.91
C LYS A 683 -9.20 7.71 42.71
N ASP A 684 -10.11 8.67 42.60
CA ASP A 684 -11.54 8.36 42.56
C ASP A 684 -11.99 7.78 41.20
N VAL A 685 -11.34 8.19 40.09
CA VAL A 685 -11.79 7.86 38.72
C VAL A 685 -10.87 6.87 37.97
N CYS A 686 -9.62 6.69 38.40
CA CYS A 686 -8.61 5.92 37.66
C CYS A 686 -7.97 4.75 38.43
N GLU A 687 -8.28 4.51 39.71
CA GLU A 687 -7.61 3.48 40.53
C GLU A 687 -7.86 2.04 40.04
N ASN A 688 -9.01 1.75 39.42
CA ASN A 688 -9.34 0.44 38.87
C ASN A 688 -10.06 0.56 37.51
N PRO A 689 -9.33 0.93 36.44
CA PRO A 689 -9.91 1.17 35.12
C PRO A 689 -10.42 -0.13 34.46
N PRO A 690 -11.42 -0.04 33.56
CA PRO A 690 -12.07 -1.19 32.94
C PRO A 690 -11.20 -1.95 31.91
#